data_AF-A0A849W8B0-F1
#
_entry.id   AF-A0A849W8B0-F1
#
_cell.length_a   1.000
_cell.length_b   1.000
_cell.length_c   1.000
_cell.angle_alpha   90.00
_cell.angle_beta   90.00
_cell.angle_gamma   90.00
#
_symmetry.space_group_name_H-M   'P 1'
#
loop_
_entity.id
_entity.type
_entity.pdbx_description
1 polymer ?
#
loop_
_entity_poly.entity_id
_entity_poly.type
_entity_poly.pdbx_seq_one_letter_code
_entity_poly.pdbx_strand_id
1 'polypeptide(L)'
;MNSTIVELQSRGVVIPSPHQIFVDKDVILSNIEPGVTLLPGITLQGNKTLIGRNSILGPNGVYSNVRCGTGVKLGSGYYDNCVFLDNAKVRSGAEIRGATLFMEAAEAAHTVGCKMTILGIKVVLGSLINFCDVLITGGTEEPFGFTEIGSGAVHYNFTPNGLKFASLLGPGVAGEMFGLFPKTFIGGQTQIIAPTMIGEKVLVPAGTAVRACVPAGCLSIEAPLKPSQKPYHPALLTSVKEKFWITATLVSHYHALYLYFMEVRNKFATRTKNSFYQKLLLEAGDMILANIQERFHWIFDQKEQGQRADMFSKLPLSLELHKKELGKASGNSISFYIKQIKEHEALLTHRETLEQKFLAPFGFIPEQKEFMEALEQELSCGSFSSYLDFILKLPESEKRKGQRWLNSLIEKRMEEFQEILKASESLAPIVLESKKHTQEFLPYFSRFKKLYQQNKFLFNGDWNSPQMGLLNGDWNAYTDLQIPAWQLWQPKPEEVNHEKMGILLDLLEKWPYPALVHWPYLLALAAKTNATEISEETIKRACFCFHGTDGLRGPTFVPNTSMSLMESIWHFLDKHEITPEFFYGLARNTVLAWESFSGKKIESILVGCDPRDIYSDDPRRQHIFYQSVVEGILSTGKQAHDLGIVPIPCMPYALAYCDCQESSIQTSLALYKSASHNPASQDGLKIFIKSYNNQGVAVYTKAPLVLELTIAALLYKDALNPPKAKDRGVLHKSEKMAKEVLARTMLDAKNLPPLKSVGFLVADLAHGAFAAPIYQDILREMLPDLGVENFFFVGNHPDGKNINSNHGQDRVGAAHLENIYTISRSDIEEGKKFYGFPALKSLLDFGQQNREKLQNGSTAWAILVDGDGDRSYVALYNPFHDNLQIIDGDESLYYQALALAQAQNIHSLHLLAFTVESSVPFINALMQSLKKYNPMQLLLSEETPVSPDKINLKLCPVGDKHILKQQCIGAESSGHIVRPYHVAAQDLHTKHKVFTGNGILSSLYTISAITSALQREKETPVSERFAKILSPYQIPYNDILYIYFVNKKLWYRNSELWQQIHDFLTKACEPNLLQEVFFKEEKDTLYFVCLDQSESILFSVLARPSGTENKFGIKFFGDSSQKDFFAKATEFLFPQIAKSMKESKSNLCQDEQKILQYLLKNETRSVLLEELKNLLQLSDSSSENAYFMTIVEALSDKCQKMAFYDGKTLKIKPRGKSFLA
;
A
#
# COMPACT_ATOMS: atom_id res chain seq x y z
N MET A 1 -73.18 1.34 44.88
CA MET A 1 -72.46 2.35 44.08
C MET A 1 -71.16 2.69 44.80
N ASN A 2 -70.06 2.85 44.08
CA ASN A 2 -68.74 3.19 44.66
C ASN A 2 -68.82 4.58 45.32
N SER A 3 -68.52 4.69 46.63
CA SER A 3 -68.66 5.93 47.42
C SER A 3 -67.87 7.09 46.82
N THR A 4 -66.69 6.81 46.26
CA THR A 4 -65.81 7.79 45.60
C THR A 4 -66.46 8.43 44.37
N ILE A 5 -67.18 7.64 43.56
CA ILE A 5 -67.83 8.12 42.33
C ILE A 5 -69.01 9.03 42.68
N VAL A 6 -69.79 8.66 43.69
CA VAL A 6 -70.91 9.48 44.18
C VAL A 6 -70.42 10.83 44.70
N GLU A 7 -69.30 10.85 45.42
CA GLU A 7 -68.68 12.10 45.91
C GLU A 7 -68.18 13.00 44.77
N LEU A 8 -67.58 12.43 43.72
CA LEU A 8 -67.17 13.22 42.55
C LEU A 8 -68.38 13.85 41.83
N GLN A 9 -69.47 13.08 41.66
CA GLN A 9 -70.69 13.61 41.06
C GLN A 9 -71.32 14.73 41.91
N SER A 10 -71.33 14.60 43.24
CA SER A 10 -71.87 15.65 44.14
C SER A 10 -71.02 16.93 44.13
N ARG A 11 -69.72 16.82 43.83
CA ARG A 11 -68.81 17.95 43.59
C ARG A 11 -68.96 18.60 42.21
N GLY A 12 -69.86 18.09 41.35
CA GLY A 12 -70.14 18.67 40.03
C GLY A 12 -69.29 18.09 38.89
N VAL A 13 -68.68 16.92 39.07
CA VAL A 13 -68.00 16.17 37.99
C VAL A 13 -69.03 15.42 37.16
N VAL A 14 -68.96 15.55 35.83
CA VAL A 14 -69.85 14.89 34.87
C VAL A 14 -69.32 13.50 34.55
N ILE A 15 -70.04 12.47 34.98
CA ILE A 15 -69.69 11.07 34.75
C ILE A 15 -70.87 10.38 34.02
N PRO A 16 -70.86 10.33 32.68
CA PRO A 16 -72.01 9.81 31.90
C PRO A 16 -72.30 8.32 32.13
N SER A 17 -71.30 7.52 32.51
CA SER A 17 -71.48 6.08 32.77
C SER A 17 -70.67 5.65 34.01
N PRO A 18 -71.19 5.88 35.23
CA PRO A 18 -70.49 5.64 36.49
C PRO A 18 -69.94 4.22 36.67
N HIS A 19 -70.58 3.21 36.07
CA HIS A 19 -70.18 1.80 36.16
C HIS A 19 -68.95 1.43 35.31
N GLN A 20 -68.50 2.34 34.43
CA GLN A 20 -67.37 2.11 33.51
C GLN A 20 -66.14 2.96 33.87
N ILE A 21 -66.09 3.54 35.07
CA ILE A 21 -64.97 4.35 35.54
C ILE A 21 -64.32 3.67 36.73
N PHE A 22 -62.99 3.64 36.76
CA PHE A 22 -62.24 3.29 37.96
C PHE A 22 -61.49 4.52 38.49
N VAL A 23 -61.65 4.83 39.78
CA VAL A 23 -60.88 5.87 40.48
C VAL A 23 -60.21 5.22 41.68
N ASP A 24 -58.88 5.29 41.72
CA ASP A 24 -58.08 4.72 42.81
C ASP A 24 -58.27 5.48 44.13
N LYS A 25 -58.05 4.80 45.26
CA LYS A 25 -58.18 5.36 46.62
C LYS A 25 -57.18 6.48 46.90
N ASP A 26 -56.05 6.47 46.19
CA ASP A 26 -54.97 7.46 46.38
C ASP A 26 -55.26 8.79 45.66
N VAL A 27 -56.33 8.87 44.86
CA VAL A 27 -56.71 10.11 44.16
C VAL A 27 -57.36 11.10 45.14
N ILE A 28 -56.77 12.29 45.24
CA ILE A 28 -57.28 13.37 46.10
C ILE A 28 -58.44 14.07 45.40
N LEU A 29 -59.68 13.78 45.80
CA LEU A 29 -60.89 14.26 45.12
C LEU A 29 -61.03 15.80 45.13
N SER A 30 -60.44 16.51 46.10
CA SER A 30 -60.43 17.99 46.13
C SER A 30 -59.55 18.62 45.05
N ASN A 31 -58.74 17.83 44.33
CA ASN A 31 -57.93 18.31 43.21
C ASN A 31 -58.65 18.20 41.86
N ILE A 32 -59.91 17.78 41.85
CA ILE A 32 -60.74 17.70 40.64
C ILE A 32 -61.79 18.80 40.72
N GLU A 33 -61.70 19.79 39.84
CA GLU A 33 -62.63 20.92 39.82
C GLU A 33 -64.02 20.53 39.28
N PRO A 34 -65.10 21.25 39.67
CA PRO A 34 -66.42 21.09 39.08
C PRO A 34 -66.41 21.32 37.56
N GLY A 35 -67.26 20.60 36.82
CA GLY A 35 -67.38 20.70 35.36
C GLY A 35 -66.41 19.81 34.56
N VAL A 36 -65.54 19.05 35.22
CA VAL A 36 -64.74 17.98 34.60
C VAL A 36 -65.65 16.89 34.05
N THR A 37 -65.36 16.36 32.86
CA THR A 37 -66.05 15.21 32.27
C THR A 37 -65.15 13.99 32.19
N LEU A 38 -65.57 12.90 32.83
CA LEU A 38 -64.89 11.60 32.79
C LEU A 38 -65.70 10.64 31.90
N LEU A 39 -65.20 10.37 30.70
CA LEU A 39 -65.87 9.52 29.71
C LEU A 39 -65.73 8.02 30.05
N PRO A 40 -66.58 7.14 29.47
CA PRO A 40 -66.58 5.73 29.85
C PRO A 40 -65.26 5.00 29.57
N GLY A 41 -64.91 4.03 30.42
CA GLY A 41 -63.76 3.14 30.28
C GLY A 41 -62.43 3.69 30.81
N ILE A 42 -62.44 4.82 31.53
CA ILE A 42 -61.19 5.39 32.07
C ILE A 42 -60.80 4.81 33.43
N THR A 43 -59.49 4.82 33.68
CA THR A 43 -58.86 4.52 34.98
C THR A 43 -58.10 5.76 35.43
N LEU A 44 -58.43 6.29 36.61
CA LEU A 44 -57.78 7.45 37.22
C LEU A 44 -57.02 7.02 38.48
N GLN A 45 -55.71 7.29 38.56
CA GLN A 45 -54.84 6.81 39.63
C GLN A 45 -53.79 7.84 40.06
N GLY A 46 -53.29 7.70 41.29
CA GLY A 46 -52.15 8.46 41.80
C GLY A 46 -52.52 9.78 42.52
N ASN A 47 -51.77 10.05 43.60
CA ASN A 47 -52.04 11.15 44.53
C ASN A 47 -51.71 12.54 44.01
N LYS A 48 -50.95 12.65 42.91
CA LYS A 48 -50.65 13.93 42.27
C LYS A 48 -51.64 14.30 41.16
N THR A 49 -52.73 13.55 41.00
CA THR A 49 -53.80 13.86 40.05
C THR A 49 -54.42 15.24 40.36
N LEU A 50 -54.51 16.08 39.33
CA LEU A 50 -55.04 17.45 39.39
C LEU A 50 -55.78 17.75 38.08
N ILE A 51 -57.08 18.05 38.12
CA ILE A 51 -57.91 18.18 36.92
C ILE A 51 -58.73 19.46 36.97
N GLY A 52 -58.43 20.38 36.05
CA GLY A 52 -59.07 21.69 35.97
C GLY A 52 -60.45 21.62 35.32
N ARG A 53 -61.28 22.61 35.62
CA ARG A 53 -62.66 22.69 35.13
C ARG A 53 -62.76 22.58 33.61
N ASN A 54 -63.90 22.11 33.11
CA ASN A 54 -64.21 21.94 31.69
C ASN A 54 -63.29 20.97 30.93
N SER A 55 -62.40 20.24 31.61
CA SER A 55 -61.54 19.23 31.00
C SER A 55 -62.29 17.93 30.74
N ILE A 56 -61.94 17.24 29.65
CA ILE A 56 -62.57 16.00 29.19
C ILE A 56 -61.50 14.92 29.07
N LEU A 57 -61.65 13.84 29.83
CA LEU A 57 -60.77 12.67 29.80
C LEU A 57 -61.52 11.46 29.23
N GLY A 58 -60.87 10.74 28.32
CA GLY A 58 -61.34 9.49 27.74
C GLY A 58 -61.97 9.64 26.34
N PRO A 59 -62.72 8.63 25.89
CA PRO A 59 -62.99 7.35 26.58
C PRO A 59 -61.75 6.43 26.65
N ASN A 60 -61.82 5.35 27.42
CA ASN A 60 -60.85 4.22 27.39
C ASN A 60 -59.37 4.60 27.62
N GLY A 61 -59.08 5.44 28.63
CA GLY A 61 -57.72 5.89 28.94
C GLY A 61 -57.28 5.55 30.37
N VAL A 62 -55.99 5.32 30.56
CA VAL A 62 -55.36 5.21 31.88
C VAL A 62 -54.62 6.51 32.18
N TYR A 63 -54.99 7.16 33.26
CA TYR A 63 -54.46 8.46 33.68
C TYR A 63 -53.87 8.33 35.09
N SER A 64 -52.55 8.20 35.17
CA SER A 64 -51.78 8.04 36.40
C SER A 64 -50.99 9.30 36.71
N ASN A 65 -51.31 9.97 37.82
CA ASN A 65 -50.73 11.27 38.19
C ASN A 65 -50.80 12.28 37.04
N VAL A 66 -51.94 12.42 36.39
CA VAL A 66 -52.12 13.41 35.32
C VAL A 66 -52.53 14.75 35.93
N ARG A 67 -51.82 15.81 35.56
CA ARG A 67 -52.14 17.17 35.97
C ARG A 67 -52.58 17.97 34.76
N CYS A 68 -53.80 18.45 34.72
CA CYS A 68 -54.30 19.22 33.60
C CYS A 68 -55.02 20.50 34.03
N GLY A 69 -54.84 21.55 33.23
CA GLY A 69 -55.47 22.85 33.38
C GLY A 69 -56.95 22.87 32.99
N THR A 70 -57.45 24.06 32.72
CA THR A 70 -58.83 24.29 32.28
C THR A 70 -59.01 23.89 30.81
N GLY A 71 -60.11 23.20 30.49
CA GLY A 71 -60.51 22.93 29.10
C GLY A 71 -59.61 21.95 28.34
N VAL A 72 -58.80 21.15 29.04
CA VAL A 72 -57.91 20.14 28.44
C VAL A 72 -58.72 18.96 27.92
N LYS A 73 -58.36 18.42 26.75
CA LYS A 73 -59.03 17.26 26.15
C LYS A 73 -58.05 16.12 25.91
N LEU A 74 -58.16 15.04 26.67
CA LEU A 74 -57.29 13.87 26.54
C LEU A 74 -58.12 12.67 26.08
N GLY A 75 -57.82 12.14 24.89
CA GLY A 75 -58.45 10.94 24.34
C GLY A 75 -57.97 9.65 24.99
N SER A 76 -58.34 8.50 24.41
CA SER A 76 -57.88 7.18 24.86
C SER A 76 -56.36 7.04 24.81
N GLY A 77 -55.78 6.20 25.67
CA GLY A 77 -54.34 5.99 25.72
C GLY A 77 -53.81 5.73 27.12
N TYR A 78 -52.48 5.83 27.25
CA TYR A 78 -51.77 5.72 28.51
C TYR A 78 -51.06 7.03 28.84
N TYR A 79 -51.40 7.60 29.99
CA TYR A 79 -50.87 8.87 30.48
C TYR A 79 -50.30 8.66 31.87
N ASP A 80 -49.00 8.88 32.03
CA ASP A 80 -48.30 8.67 33.29
C ASP A 80 -47.37 9.84 33.62
N ASN A 81 -47.57 10.44 34.79
CA ASN A 81 -46.72 11.51 35.35
C ASN A 81 -46.45 12.68 34.38
N CYS A 82 -47.51 13.22 33.77
CA CYS A 82 -47.42 14.30 32.79
C CYS A 82 -48.34 15.49 33.11
N VAL A 83 -48.03 16.65 32.51
CA VAL A 83 -48.70 17.92 32.75
C VAL A 83 -49.23 18.51 31.43
N PHE A 84 -50.47 18.99 31.44
CA PHE A 84 -51.13 19.65 30.32
C PHE A 84 -51.69 20.99 30.77
N LEU A 85 -51.28 22.10 30.17
CA LEU A 85 -51.80 23.42 30.49
C LEU A 85 -53.09 23.72 29.73
N ASP A 86 -53.68 24.88 30.00
CA ASP A 86 -55.03 25.22 29.57
C ASP A 86 -55.25 24.97 28.07
N ASN A 87 -56.37 24.33 27.74
CA ASN A 87 -56.82 24.01 26.38
C ASN A 87 -55.93 23.07 25.57
N ALA A 88 -54.93 22.41 26.16
CA ALA A 88 -54.15 21.38 25.46
C ALA A 88 -55.04 20.20 25.02
N LYS A 89 -54.70 19.58 23.89
CA LYS A 89 -55.50 18.48 23.31
C LYS A 89 -54.62 17.33 22.87
N VAL A 90 -55.05 16.11 23.18
CA VAL A 90 -54.42 14.88 22.71
C VAL A 90 -55.52 13.96 22.20
N ARG A 91 -55.42 13.53 20.94
CA ARG A 91 -56.40 12.60 20.35
C ARG A 91 -56.13 11.15 20.79
N SER A 92 -56.92 10.22 20.27
CA SER A 92 -56.94 8.81 20.67
C SER A 92 -55.62 8.06 20.41
N GLY A 93 -55.32 7.08 21.27
CA GLY A 93 -54.20 6.15 21.13
C GLY A 93 -52.85 6.68 21.59
N ALA A 94 -52.81 7.71 22.44
CA ALA A 94 -51.55 8.32 22.88
C ALA A 94 -50.83 7.52 23.98
N GLU A 95 -49.50 7.64 24.03
CA GLU A 95 -48.66 7.14 25.11
C GLU A 95 -47.79 8.30 25.65
N ILE A 96 -48.29 8.99 26.66
CA ILE A 96 -47.64 10.17 27.23
C ILE A 96 -47.04 9.80 28.59
N ARG A 97 -45.71 9.82 28.68
CA ARG A 97 -44.96 9.33 29.84
C ARG A 97 -44.31 10.47 30.61
N GLY A 98 -43.72 10.10 31.76
CA GLY A 98 -43.15 11.00 32.75
C GLY A 98 -42.30 12.15 32.20
N ALA A 99 -42.34 13.27 32.91
CA ALA A 99 -41.62 14.51 32.59
C ALA A 99 -42.02 15.14 31.25
N THR A 100 -43.25 14.88 30.80
CA THR A 100 -43.82 15.50 29.60
C THR A 100 -44.72 16.68 29.99
N LEU A 101 -44.53 17.83 29.32
CA LEU A 101 -45.28 19.06 29.52
C LEU A 101 -45.85 19.56 28.20
N PHE A 102 -47.17 19.69 28.10
CA PHE A 102 -47.85 20.34 26.98
C PHE A 102 -48.34 21.70 27.45
N MET A 103 -47.84 22.79 26.86
CA MET A 103 -48.28 24.14 27.21
C MET A 103 -49.63 24.48 26.58
N GLU A 104 -50.07 25.73 26.77
CA GLU A 104 -51.42 26.18 26.44
C GLU A 104 -51.76 25.91 24.97
N ALA A 105 -52.92 25.30 24.73
CA ALA A 105 -53.41 24.98 23.40
C ALA A 105 -52.48 24.11 22.52
N ALA A 106 -51.46 23.45 23.08
CA ALA A 106 -50.68 22.46 22.34
C ALA A 106 -51.56 21.28 21.94
N GLU A 107 -51.38 20.78 20.72
CA GLU A 107 -52.20 19.69 20.17
C GLU A 107 -51.34 18.51 19.72
N ALA A 108 -51.79 17.30 20.04
CA ALA A 108 -51.28 16.06 19.46
C ALA A 108 -52.41 15.29 18.79
N ALA A 109 -52.18 14.81 17.57
CA ALA A 109 -53.11 13.97 16.84
C ALA A 109 -53.15 12.54 17.44
N HIS A 110 -53.55 11.54 16.66
CA HIS A 110 -53.74 10.19 17.17
C HIS A 110 -52.42 9.40 17.16
N THR A 111 -52.29 8.47 18.10
CA THR A 111 -51.14 7.55 18.18
C THR A 111 -49.80 8.28 18.32
N VAL A 112 -49.70 9.16 19.32
CA VAL A 112 -48.50 9.94 19.63
C VAL A 112 -47.85 9.43 20.92
N GLY A 113 -46.56 9.16 20.85
CA GLY A 113 -45.72 8.78 21.98
C GLY A 113 -44.80 9.91 22.42
N CYS A 114 -44.86 10.31 23.69
CA CYS A 114 -43.99 11.32 24.27
C CYS A 114 -43.39 10.88 25.61
N LYS A 115 -42.14 11.27 25.87
CA LYS A 115 -41.46 11.13 27.17
C LYS A 115 -40.39 12.21 27.30
N MET A 116 -40.23 12.84 28.46
CA MET A 116 -39.23 13.91 28.64
C MET A 116 -39.36 14.96 27.51
N THR A 117 -40.60 15.34 27.17
CA THR A 117 -40.88 16.18 26.01
C THR A 117 -41.66 17.40 26.45
N ILE A 118 -41.24 18.56 25.98
CA ILE A 118 -41.91 19.83 26.29
C ILE A 118 -42.38 20.44 24.98
N LEU A 119 -43.70 20.63 24.87
CA LEU A 119 -44.32 21.31 23.74
C LEU A 119 -44.73 22.71 24.17
N GLY A 120 -44.29 23.70 23.40
CA GLY A 120 -44.69 25.09 23.51
C GLY A 120 -46.18 25.31 23.25
N ILE A 121 -46.61 26.53 23.52
CA ILE A 121 -47.94 27.07 23.27
C ILE A 121 -48.30 26.84 21.79
N LYS A 122 -49.47 26.23 21.56
CA LYS A 122 -50.03 25.94 20.22
C LYS A 122 -49.17 25.05 19.30
N VAL A 123 -48.11 24.41 19.80
CA VAL A 123 -47.35 23.43 18.99
C VAL A 123 -48.26 22.27 18.59
N VAL A 124 -48.15 21.83 17.33
CA VAL A 124 -48.97 20.73 16.79
C VAL A 124 -48.10 19.54 16.41
N LEU A 125 -48.40 18.38 17.01
CA LEU A 125 -47.89 17.08 16.59
C LEU A 125 -48.92 16.34 15.72
N GLY A 126 -48.49 15.89 14.54
CA GLY A 126 -49.24 15.01 13.66
C GLY A 126 -49.44 13.61 14.24
N SER A 127 -49.94 12.70 13.42
CA SER A 127 -50.24 11.32 13.84
C SER A 127 -49.00 10.42 13.76
N LEU A 128 -49.00 9.29 14.49
CA LEU A 128 -47.93 8.28 14.42
C LEU A 128 -46.53 8.85 14.76
N ILE A 129 -46.46 9.66 15.80
CA ILE A 129 -45.23 10.33 16.25
C ILE A 129 -44.61 9.57 17.42
N ASN A 130 -43.28 9.43 17.43
CA ASN A 130 -42.54 9.04 18.62
C ASN A 130 -41.45 10.07 18.91
N PHE A 131 -41.76 10.98 19.82
CA PHE A 131 -40.91 12.10 20.21
C PHE A 131 -40.58 11.98 21.69
N CYS A 132 -39.38 11.49 21.97
CA CYS A 132 -38.82 11.45 23.32
C CYS A 132 -37.66 12.44 23.41
N ASP A 133 -37.52 13.16 24.52
CA ASP A 133 -36.37 14.05 24.78
C ASP A 133 -36.27 15.25 23.81
N VAL A 134 -37.38 15.98 23.64
CA VAL A 134 -37.44 17.12 22.73
C VAL A 134 -38.07 18.34 23.41
N LEU A 135 -37.46 19.51 23.22
CA LEU A 135 -38.12 20.80 23.46
C LEU A 135 -38.56 21.37 22.12
N ILE A 136 -39.87 21.58 21.95
CA ILE A 136 -40.44 22.14 20.73
C ILE A 136 -41.12 23.45 21.04
N THR A 137 -40.79 24.46 20.25
CA THR A 137 -41.22 25.84 20.44
C THR A 137 -41.60 26.47 19.10
N GLY A 138 -42.28 27.61 19.13
CA GLY A 138 -42.72 28.40 18.01
C GLY A 138 -44.23 28.32 17.78
N GLY A 139 -44.86 29.49 17.70
CA GLY A 139 -46.26 29.65 17.33
C GLY A 139 -46.71 31.10 17.41
N THR A 140 -47.51 31.53 16.43
CA THR A 140 -48.07 32.89 16.35
C THR A 140 -49.60 32.88 16.38
N GLU A 141 -50.21 34.07 16.36
CA GLU A 141 -51.65 34.25 16.22
C GLU A 141 -52.16 34.09 14.77
N GLU A 142 -51.26 34.08 13.78
CA GLU A 142 -51.65 33.97 12.38
C GLU A 142 -52.26 32.60 12.08
N PRO A 143 -53.32 32.52 11.24
CA PRO A 143 -53.81 31.25 10.73
C PRO A 143 -52.66 30.44 10.11
N PHE A 144 -52.50 29.19 10.54
CA PHE A 144 -51.37 28.31 10.15
C PHE A 144 -49.98 28.79 10.60
N GLY A 145 -49.89 29.70 11.57
CA GLY A 145 -48.66 30.27 12.14
C GLY A 145 -48.04 29.46 13.30
N PHE A 146 -48.36 28.18 13.46
CA PHE A 146 -47.82 27.32 14.53
C PHE A 146 -46.67 26.44 14.05
N THR A 147 -45.76 26.05 14.96
CA THR A 147 -44.78 24.99 14.69
C THR A 147 -45.52 23.65 14.56
N GLU A 148 -45.33 23.00 13.42
CA GLU A 148 -45.99 21.73 13.09
C GLU A 148 -44.94 20.63 12.85
N ILE A 149 -45.17 19.49 13.49
CA ILE A 149 -44.47 18.24 13.23
C ILE A 149 -45.40 17.31 12.46
N GLY A 150 -45.12 17.11 11.18
CA GLY A 150 -45.93 16.28 10.30
C GLY A 150 -45.92 14.81 10.70
N SER A 151 -46.99 14.10 10.34
CA SER A 151 -47.24 12.70 10.74
C SER A 151 -46.11 11.74 10.37
N GLY A 152 -45.83 10.76 11.24
CA GLY A 152 -44.81 9.74 11.03
C GLY A 152 -43.37 10.20 11.29
N ALA A 153 -43.15 11.42 11.82
CA ALA A 153 -41.82 11.87 12.23
C ALA A 153 -41.37 11.18 13.52
N VAL A 154 -40.07 10.87 13.59
CA VAL A 154 -39.44 10.18 14.73
C VAL A 154 -38.18 10.93 15.16
N HIS A 155 -38.03 11.08 16.48
CA HIS A 155 -36.80 11.58 17.09
C HIS A 155 -35.95 10.41 17.61
N TYR A 156 -34.79 10.19 17.00
CA TYR A 156 -33.83 9.15 17.38
C TYR A 156 -32.87 9.70 18.44
N ASN A 157 -33.23 9.46 19.70
CA ASN A 157 -32.52 9.95 20.89
C ASN A 157 -31.35 9.07 21.35
N PHE A 158 -31.25 7.81 20.94
CA PHE A 158 -30.16 6.91 21.30
C PHE A 158 -29.08 6.83 20.22
N THR A 159 -27.83 6.84 20.67
CA THR A 159 -26.65 6.58 19.84
C THR A 159 -26.27 5.10 19.87
N PRO A 160 -25.57 4.58 18.84
CA PRO A 160 -25.05 3.22 18.83
C PRO A 160 -24.12 2.90 20.03
N ASN A 161 -23.49 3.92 20.62
CA ASN A 161 -22.60 3.79 21.77
C ASN A 161 -23.36 3.74 23.12
N GLY A 162 -24.70 3.61 23.09
CA GLY A 162 -25.53 3.55 24.30
C GLY A 162 -25.57 4.87 25.08
N LEU A 163 -25.45 6.01 24.41
CA LEU A 163 -25.71 7.34 24.99
C LEU A 163 -27.03 7.90 24.47
N LYS A 164 -27.70 8.70 25.28
CA LYS A 164 -28.98 9.33 24.96
C LYS A 164 -28.87 10.84 24.95
N PHE A 165 -29.43 11.48 23.93
CA PHE A 165 -29.41 12.93 23.75
C PHE A 165 -30.80 13.50 23.47
N ALA A 166 -30.93 14.82 23.63
CA ALA A 166 -32.16 15.57 23.41
C ALA A 166 -31.95 16.65 22.34
N SER A 167 -33.05 17.18 21.81
CA SER A 167 -33.02 18.16 20.73
C SER A 167 -33.95 19.35 20.98
N LEU A 168 -33.60 20.50 20.38
CA LEU A 168 -34.40 21.73 20.40
C LEU A 168 -34.93 22.02 18.99
N LEU A 169 -36.24 22.16 18.86
CA LEU A 169 -36.91 22.55 17.62
C LEU A 169 -37.63 23.89 17.82
N GLY A 170 -37.33 24.86 16.97
CA GLY A 170 -37.88 26.21 17.02
C GLY A 170 -36.99 27.22 17.75
N PRO A 171 -37.53 28.41 18.08
CA PRO A 171 -36.77 29.56 18.59
C PRO A 171 -36.29 29.41 20.05
N GLY A 172 -36.71 28.36 20.76
CA GLY A 172 -36.43 28.17 22.18
C GLY A 172 -37.27 29.08 23.08
N VAL A 173 -36.96 29.03 24.37
CA VAL A 173 -37.80 29.59 25.46
C VAL A 173 -38.02 31.09 25.35
N ALA A 174 -36.98 31.86 25.04
CA ALA A 174 -37.07 33.31 24.93
C ALA A 174 -38.00 33.72 23.79
N GLY A 175 -38.07 32.93 22.71
CA GLY A 175 -39.01 33.19 21.63
C GLY A 175 -40.43 32.72 21.92
N GLU A 176 -40.55 31.53 22.50
CA GLU A 176 -41.82 30.90 22.87
C GLU A 176 -42.65 31.76 23.83
N MET A 177 -42.04 32.21 24.94
CA MET A 177 -42.76 32.81 26.06
C MET A 177 -43.26 34.24 25.80
N PHE A 178 -42.83 34.87 24.71
CA PHE A 178 -43.19 36.24 24.37
C PHE A 178 -43.86 36.39 23.00
N GLY A 179 -44.12 35.28 22.29
CA GLY A 179 -44.97 35.26 21.09
C GLY A 179 -44.41 36.06 19.91
N LEU A 180 -43.09 36.21 19.82
CA LEU A 180 -42.41 37.10 18.88
C LEU A 180 -41.75 36.38 17.70
N PHE A 181 -42.09 35.11 17.41
CA PHE A 181 -41.30 34.32 16.45
C PHE A 181 -42.08 33.38 15.53
N PRO A 182 -41.60 33.23 14.29
CA PRO A 182 -42.22 32.47 13.21
C PRO A 182 -42.06 30.96 13.37
N LYS A 183 -43.03 30.22 12.81
CA LYS A 183 -43.09 28.75 12.87
C LYS A 183 -41.87 28.04 12.29
N THR A 184 -41.63 26.84 12.81
CA THR A 184 -40.81 25.80 12.18
C THR A 184 -41.73 24.71 11.63
N PHE A 185 -41.50 24.28 10.38
CA PHE A 185 -42.28 23.22 9.76
C PHE A 185 -41.41 22.00 9.49
N ILE A 186 -41.76 20.88 10.13
CA ILE A 186 -41.13 19.58 9.89
C ILE A 186 -42.13 18.70 9.15
N GLY A 187 -41.82 18.33 7.91
CA GLY A 187 -42.66 17.45 7.11
C GLY A 187 -42.82 16.06 7.72
N GLY A 188 -43.85 15.34 7.30
CA GLY A 188 -44.10 13.96 7.76
C GLY A 188 -42.98 12.99 7.38
N GLN A 189 -42.91 11.86 8.07
CA GLN A 189 -41.89 10.81 7.86
C GLN A 189 -40.43 11.30 8.01
N THR A 190 -40.21 12.40 8.75
CA THR A 190 -38.87 12.94 8.99
C THR A 190 -38.15 12.17 10.08
N GLN A 191 -36.86 11.90 9.87
CA GLN A 191 -35.97 11.24 10.83
C GLN A 191 -35.03 12.27 11.46
N ILE A 192 -35.28 12.66 12.71
CA ILE A 192 -34.43 13.63 13.41
C ILE A 192 -33.46 12.86 14.30
N ILE A 193 -32.15 13.02 14.07
CA ILE A 193 -31.12 12.32 14.85
C ILE A 193 -30.60 13.25 15.94
N ALA A 194 -30.66 12.82 17.20
CA ALA A 194 -30.19 13.62 18.34
C ALA A 194 -28.65 13.55 18.51
N PRO A 195 -28.04 14.56 19.15
CA PRO A 195 -28.61 15.86 19.48
C PRO A 195 -28.64 16.80 18.27
N THR A 196 -29.72 17.54 18.08
CA THR A 196 -29.81 18.59 17.06
C THR A 196 -30.53 19.84 17.58
N MET A 197 -30.17 20.99 17.01
CA MET A 197 -30.93 22.23 17.12
C MET A 197 -31.45 22.62 15.74
N ILE A 198 -32.77 22.78 15.63
CA ILE A 198 -33.44 23.23 14.41
C ILE A 198 -34.04 24.59 14.70
N GLY A 199 -33.53 25.63 14.04
CA GLY A 199 -33.94 27.02 14.27
C GLY A 199 -35.37 27.33 13.80
N GLU A 200 -35.74 28.60 13.97
CA GLU A 200 -37.01 29.18 13.48
C GLU A 200 -37.01 29.41 11.97
N LYS A 201 -38.19 29.64 11.36
CA LYS A 201 -38.36 29.79 9.90
C LYS A 201 -37.75 28.65 9.08
N VAL A 202 -37.58 27.47 9.67
CA VAL A 202 -37.03 26.31 8.99
C VAL A 202 -38.14 25.51 8.33
N LEU A 203 -37.86 25.06 7.10
CA LEU A 203 -38.66 24.08 6.37
C LEU A 203 -37.83 22.80 6.18
N VAL A 204 -38.32 21.69 6.73
CA VAL A 204 -37.82 20.34 6.42
C VAL A 204 -38.89 19.61 5.59
N PRO A 205 -38.63 19.25 4.32
CA PRO A 205 -39.59 18.49 3.52
C PRO A 205 -39.83 17.09 4.07
N ALA A 206 -40.98 16.51 3.73
CA ALA A 206 -41.35 15.16 4.16
C ALA A 206 -40.39 14.10 3.61
N GLY A 207 -40.19 13.02 4.38
CA GLY A 207 -39.37 11.86 3.99
C GLY A 207 -37.85 12.08 4.08
N THR A 208 -37.39 13.16 4.71
CA THR A 208 -35.96 13.48 4.84
C THR A 208 -35.40 13.09 6.21
N ALA A 209 -34.08 13.00 6.31
CA ALA A 209 -33.39 12.85 7.58
C ALA A 209 -32.66 14.15 7.93
N VAL A 210 -32.58 14.46 9.23
CA VAL A 210 -31.84 15.60 9.78
C VAL A 210 -30.73 15.05 10.66
N ARG A 211 -29.49 15.12 10.16
CA ARG A 211 -28.29 14.56 10.84
C ARG A 211 -27.37 15.60 11.49
N ALA A 212 -27.66 16.89 11.29
CA ALA A 212 -26.90 18.01 11.83
C ALA A 212 -27.83 19.17 12.20
N CYS A 213 -27.36 20.11 13.02
CA CYS A 213 -28.09 21.32 13.38
C CYS A 213 -28.47 22.14 12.13
N VAL A 214 -29.68 22.70 12.13
CA VAL A 214 -30.21 23.51 11.02
C VAL A 214 -30.38 24.95 11.50
N PRO A 215 -29.62 25.90 10.93
CA PRO A 215 -29.77 27.32 11.27
C PRO A 215 -31.16 27.86 10.94
N ALA A 216 -31.52 28.98 11.57
CA ALA A 216 -32.78 29.66 11.31
C ALA A 216 -32.87 30.14 9.83
N GLY A 217 -34.08 30.16 9.27
CA GLY A 217 -34.34 30.65 7.91
C GLY A 217 -33.91 29.71 6.78
N CYS A 218 -33.59 28.45 7.08
CA CYS A 218 -33.10 27.48 6.10
C CYS A 218 -34.17 26.50 5.60
N LEU A 219 -34.07 26.12 4.33
CA LEU A 219 -34.65 24.90 3.78
C LEU A 219 -33.61 23.78 3.89
N SER A 220 -33.90 22.72 4.63
CA SER A 220 -32.97 21.59 4.81
C SER A 220 -33.37 20.42 3.92
N ILE A 221 -32.52 20.09 2.94
CA ILE A 221 -32.68 18.95 2.04
C ILE A 221 -31.39 18.13 2.11
N GLU A 222 -31.45 16.95 2.71
CA GLU A 222 -30.30 16.04 2.80
C GLU A 222 -30.44 14.90 1.78
N ALA A 223 -29.39 14.66 0.99
CA ALA A 223 -29.35 13.54 0.05
C ALA A 223 -29.22 12.18 0.77
N PRO A 224 -29.69 11.08 0.16
CA PRO A 224 -29.43 9.73 0.68
C PRO A 224 -27.93 9.46 0.80
N LEU A 225 -27.53 8.76 1.88
CA LEU A 225 -26.14 8.32 2.06
C LEU A 225 -25.75 7.30 0.97
N LYS A 226 -24.54 7.41 0.43
CA LYS A 226 -23.99 6.39 -0.47
C LYS A 226 -23.77 5.07 0.30
N PRO A 227 -24.20 3.92 -0.25
CA PRO A 227 -23.91 2.62 0.37
C PRO A 227 -22.40 2.43 0.57
N SER A 228 -22.00 2.12 1.81
CA SER A 228 -20.60 1.80 2.14
C SER A 228 -20.54 0.92 3.39
N GLN A 229 -19.45 0.14 3.50
CA GLN A 229 -19.12 -0.63 4.70
C GLN A 229 -17.84 -0.05 5.31
N LYS A 230 -17.85 0.21 6.61
CA LYS A 230 -16.70 0.76 7.35
C LYS A 230 -16.53 -0.01 8.65
N PRO A 231 -15.28 -0.21 9.12
CA PRO A 231 -15.02 -0.72 10.46
C PRO A 231 -15.73 0.14 11.51
N TYR A 232 -16.37 -0.50 12.49
CA TYR A 232 -17.12 0.15 13.56
C TYR A 232 -16.58 -0.31 14.92
N HIS A 233 -16.27 0.65 15.80
CA HIS A 233 -15.85 0.36 17.17
C HIS A 233 -16.81 1.05 18.15
N PRO A 234 -17.56 0.31 18.99
CA PRO A 234 -18.62 0.85 19.83
C PRO A 234 -18.12 1.75 20.98
N ALA A 235 -16.82 1.73 21.30
CA ALA A 235 -16.23 2.65 22.27
C ALA A 235 -15.66 3.94 21.69
N LEU A 236 -15.65 4.12 20.35
CA LEU A 236 -15.05 5.27 19.70
C LEU A 236 -16.11 6.37 19.52
N LEU A 237 -16.09 7.37 20.39
CA LEU A 237 -17.01 8.50 20.39
C LEU A 237 -16.49 9.62 19.49
N THR A 238 -17.39 10.26 18.75
CA THR A 238 -17.06 11.39 17.85
C THR A 238 -17.88 12.63 18.18
N SER A 239 -17.34 13.80 17.84
CA SER A 239 -17.98 15.12 18.01
C SER A 239 -18.46 15.35 19.45
N VAL A 240 -17.64 14.97 20.42
CA VAL A 240 -18.02 14.98 21.85
C VAL A 240 -18.22 16.40 22.37
N LYS A 241 -17.45 17.37 21.86
CA LYS A 241 -17.60 18.78 22.22
C LYS A 241 -18.94 19.35 21.74
N GLU A 242 -19.34 19.00 20.52
CA GLU A 242 -20.64 19.43 19.94
C GLU A 242 -21.82 18.82 20.70
N LYS A 243 -21.76 17.52 21.00
CA LYS A 243 -22.79 16.82 21.79
C LYS A 243 -22.97 17.44 23.17
N PHE A 244 -21.87 17.74 23.86
CA PHE A 244 -21.89 18.48 25.12
C PHE A 244 -22.53 19.85 24.94
N TRP A 245 -22.07 20.61 23.93
CA TRP A 245 -22.51 21.98 23.66
C TRP A 245 -24.02 22.07 23.45
N ILE A 246 -24.59 21.24 22.56
CA ILE A 246 -26.03 21.23 22.28
C ILE A 246 -26.83 20.88 23.54
N THR A 247 -26.36 19.89 24.31
CA THR A 247 -27.03 19.48 25.55
C THR A 247 -26.99 20.60 26.59
N ALA A 248 -25.87 21.30 26.73
CA ALA A 248 -25.72 22.44 27.64
C ALA A 248 -26.60 23.64 27.22
N THR A 249 -26.73 23.90 25.92
CA THR A 249 -27.66 24.91 25.40
C THR A 249 -29.10 24.56 25.74
N LEU A 250 -29.51 23.31 25.50
CA LEU A 250 -30.86 22.85 25.84
C LEU A 250 -31.16 22.95 27.34
N VAL A 251 -30.21 22.57 28.20
CA VAL A 251 -30.37 22.69 29.66
C VAL A 251 -30.46 24.15 30.10
N SER A 252 -29.70 25.05 29.46
CA SER A 252 -29.82 26.50 29.68
C SER A 252 -31.22 27.01 29.32
N HIS A 253 -31.81 26.52 28.22
CA HIS A 253 -33.21 26.79 27.91
C HIS A 253 -34.16 26.25 28.98
N TYR A 254 -34.00 25.01 29.45
CA TYR A 254 -34.86 24.48 30.51
C TYR A 254 -34.76 25.28 31.82
N HIS A 255 -33.58 25.73 32.23
CA HIS A 255 -33.45 26.61 33.39
C HIS A 255 -34.17 27.95 33.18
N ALA A 256 -34.09 28.52 31.97
CA ALA A 256 -34.76 29.78 31.64
C ALA A 256 -36.29 29.59 31.65
N LEU A 257 -36.76 28.43 31.17
CA LEU A 257 -38.17 28.06 31.20
C LEU A 257 -38.67 27.89 32.63
N TYR A 258 -37.90 27.22 33.48
CA TYR A 258 -38.23 27.03 34.89
C TYR A 258 -38.35 28.38 35.61
N LEU A 259 -37.39 29.29 35.43
CA LEU A 259 -37.46 30.64 35.99
C LEU A 259 -38.68 31.40 35.49
N TYR A 260 -38.97 31.34 34.20
CA TYR A 260 -40.15 31.98 33.64
C TYR A 260 -41.45 31.46 34.29
N PHE A 261 -41.56 30.14 34.49
CA PHE A 261 -42.70 29.55 35.19
C PHE A 261 -42.81 30.03 36.64
N MET A 262 -41.70 30.05 37.36
CA MET A 262 -41.68 30.37 38.79
C MET A 262 -41.78 31.86 39.10
N GLU A 263 -41.28 32.74 38.23
CA GLU A 263 -41.26 34.19 38.46
C GLU A 263 -42.38 34.93 37.73
N VAL A 264 -42.65 34.57 36.46
CA VAL A 264 -43.63 35.29 35.63
C VAL A 264 -45.01 34.67 35.79
N ARG A 265 -45.14 33.38 35.48
CA ARG A 265 -46.45 32.70 35.48
C ARG A 265 -47.03 32.58 36.89
N ASN A 266 -46.19 32.30 37.89
CA ASN A 266 -46.63 32.23 39.29
C ASN A 266 -47.09 33.60 39.82
N LYS A 267 -46.44 34.70 39.40
CA LYS A 267 -46.85 36.07 39.75
C LYS A 267 -48.21 36.40 39.11
N PHE A 268 -48.44 36.02 37.85
CA PHE A 268 -49.77 36.08 37.22
C PHE A 268 -50.83 35.29 38.00
N ALA A 269 -50.52 34.03 38.39
CA ALA A 269 -51.44 33.18 39.17
C ALA A 269 -51.79 33.80 40.54
N THR A 270 -50.80 34.38 41.21
CA THR A 270 -50.97 35.05 42.50
C THR A 270 -51.86 36.29 42.36
N ARG A 271 -51.61 37.13 41.35
CA ARG A 271 -52.37 38.36 41.10
C ARG A 271 -53.83 38.08 40.75
N THR A 272 -54.07 37.05 39.94
CA THR A 272 -55.41 36.60 39.55
C THR A 272 -56.11 35.74 40.61
N LYS A 273 -55.45 35.48 41.75
CA LYS A 273 -55.94 34.64 42.85
C LYS A 273 -56.33 33.22 42.40
N ASN A 274 -55.65 32.70 41.37
CA ASN A 274 -55.91 31.37 40.83
C ASN A 274 -55.00 30.32 41.49
N SER A 275 -55.41 29.84 42.65
CA SER A 275 -54.65 28.85 43.44
C SER A 275 -54.54 27.48 42.74
N PHE A 276 -55.51 27.11 41.90
CA PHE A 276 -55.45 25.89 41.10
C PHE A 276 -54.32 25.97 40.07
N TYR A 277 -54.28 27.07 39.30
CA TYR A 277 -53.24 27.30 38.31
C TYR A 277 -51.85 27.40 38.96
N GLN A 278 -51.73 28.03 40.12
CA GLN A 278 -50.48 28.06 40.88
C GLN A 278 -49.97 26.65 41.23
N LYS A 279 -50.83 25.74 41.69
CA LYS A 279 -50.45 24.33 41.94
C LYS A 279 -50.02 23.63 40.66
N LEU A 280 -50.74 23.85 39.56
CA LEU A 280 -50.41 23.26 38.26
C LEU A 280 -49.04 23.74 37.73
N LEU A 281 -48.69 25.00 37.96
CA LEU A 281 -47.39 25.55 37.55
C LEU A 281 -46.22 24.93 38.32
N LEU A 282 -46.39 24.61 39.61
CA LEU A 282 -45.37 23.89 40.39
C LEU A 282 -45.13 22.49 39.80
N GLU A 283 -46.20 21.78 39.47
CA GLU A 283 -46.11 20.45 38.84
C GLU A 283 -45.48 20.53 37.44
N ALA A 284 -45.75 21.59 36.67
CA ALA A 284 -45.07 21.85 35.40
C ALA A 284 -43.58 22.15 35.60
N GLY A 285 -43.24 22.91 36.65
CA GLY A 285 -41.86 23.16 37.09
C GLY A 285 -41.10 21.86 37.36
N ASP A 286 -41.72 20.91 38.07
CA ASP A 286 -41.15 19.59 38.32
C ASP A 286 -40.85 18.82 37.02
N MET A 287 -41.70 18.94 35.99
CA MET A 287 -41.43 18.30 34.68
C MET A 287 -40.19 18.93 34.02
N ILE A 288 -40.03 20.25 34.10
CA ILE A 288 -38.87 20.95 33.54
C ILE A 288 -37.58 20.54 34.27
N LEU A 289 -37.62 20.49 35.61
CA LEU A 289 -36.48 20.03 36.41
C LEU A 289 -36.12 18.57 36.12
N ALA A 290 -37.12 17.70 35.92
CA ALA A 290 -36.87 16.31 35.54
C ALA A 290 -36.16 16.18 34.17
N ASN A 291 -36.47 17.06 33.21
CA ASN A 291 -35.78 17.10 31.92
C ASN A 291 -34.31 17.52 32.07
N ILE A 292 -34.02 18.51 32.93
CA ILE A 292 -32.66 18.92 33.28
C ILE A 292 -31.89 17.76 33.92
N GLN A 293 -32.50 17.12 34.92
CA GLN A 293 -31.88 16.02 35.65
C GLN A 293 -31.57 14.84 34.74
N GLU A 294 -32.44 14.50 33.78
CA GLU A 294 -32.10 13.41 32.87
C GLU A 294 -30.96 13.78 31.92
N ARG A 295 -30.83 15.05 31.48
CA ARG A 295 -29.67 15.44 30.67
C ARG A 295 -28.38 15.36 31.48
N PHE A 296 -28.43 15.82 32.73
CA PHE A 296 -27.31 15.70 33.65
C PHE A 296 -26.90 14.24 33.83
N HIS A 297 -27.86 13.35 34.04
CA HIS A 297 -27.64 11.92 34.20
C HIS A 297 -26.88 11.33 33.00
N TRP A 298 -27.36 11.54 31.77
CA TRP A 298 -26.68 10.98 30.59
C TRP A 298 -25.31 11.59 30.28
N ILE A 299 -25.06 12.82 30.72
CA ILE A 299 -23.76 13.47 30.53
C ILE A 299 -22.76 13.05 31.63
N PHE A 300 -23.17 13.02 32.91
CA PHE A 300 -22.24 12.95 34.04
C PHE A 300 -22.40 11.76 35.02
N ASP A 301 -23.60 11.16 35.16
CA ASP A 301 -23.89 10.24 36.29
C ASP A 301 -24.73 8.98 35.95
N GLN A 302 -24.97 8.71 34.67
CA GLN A 302 -25.67 7.50 34.22
C GLN A 302 -24.92 6.26 34.68
N LYS A 303 -25.68 5.29 35.21
CA LYS A 303 -25.17 3.96 35.56
C LYS A 303 -25.95 2.87 34.82
N GLU A 304 -25.26 1.81 34.43
CA GLU A 304 -25.82 0.59 33.87
C GLU A 304 -25.17 -0.58 34.61
N GLN A 305 -25.99 -1.46 35.21
CA GLN A 305 -25.52 -2.59 36.04
C GLN A 305 -24.50 -2.19 37.13
N GLY A 306 -24.65 -0.99 37.71
CA GLY A 306 -23.75 -0.47 38.75
C GLY A 306 -22.47 0.20 38.24
N GLN A 307 -22.18 0.14 36.94
CA GLN A 307 -21.03 0.81 36.32
C GLN A 307 -21.45 2.14 35.69
N ARG A 308 -20.55 3.14 35.69
CA ARG A 308 -20.80 4.42 35.01
C ARG A 308 -20.88 4.21 33.50
N ALA A 309 -21.92 4.74 32.88
CA ALA A 309 -22.26 4.60 31.46
C ALA A 309 -22.64 5.95 30.80
N ASP A 310 -22.42 7.05 31.51
CA ASP A 310 -22.55 8.43 31.01
C ASP A 310 -21.51 8.78 29.94
N MET A 311 -21.66 9.93 29.30
CA MET A 311 -20.74 10.39 28.27
C MET A 311 -19.31 10.55 28.83
N PHE A 312 -19.15 11.21 29.99
CA PHE A 312 -17.84 11.52 30.56
C PHE A 312 -17.06 10.28 31.00
N SER A 313 -17.73 9.23 31.51
CA SER A 313 -17.07 7.96 31.84
C SER A 313 -16.60 7.17 30.62
N LYS A 314 -17.20 7.38 29.45
CA LYS A 314 -16.79 6.75 28.18
C LYS A 314 -15.65 7.48 27.46
N LEU A 315 -15.41 8.76 27.75
CA LEU A 315 -14.38 9.58 27.09
C LEU A 315 -12.95 9.03 27.23
N PRO A 316 -12.47 8.51 28.39
CA PRO A 316 -11.09 8.06 28.53
C PRO A 316 -10.71 6.92 27.57
N LEU A 317 -11.54 5.88 27.50
CA LEU A 317 -11.33 4.76 26.57
C LEU A 317 -11.40 5.21 25.11
N SER A 318 -12.37 6.08 24.77
CA SER A 318 -12.48 6.67 23.44
C SER A 318 -11.22 7.46 23.05
N LEU A 319 -10.66 8.24 23.98
CA LEU A 319 -9.44 9.01 23.78
C LEU A 319 -8.22 8.12 23.48
N GLU A 320 -8.04 7.02 24.22
CA GLU A 320 -6.97 6.06 23.96
C GLU A 320 -7.09 5.43 22.57
N LEU A 321 -8.31 5.08 22.16
CA LEU A 321 -8.57 4.53 20.83
C LEU A 321 -8.27 5.53 19.72
N HIS A 322 -8.66 6.81 19.87
CA HIS A 322 -8.30 7.84 18.89
C HIS A 322 -6.79 8.04 18.79
N LYS A 323 -6.04 8.00 19.91
CA LYS A 323 -4.57 8.04 19.90
C LYS A 323 -3.97 6.85 19.15
N LYS A 324 -4.50 5.65 19.37
CA LYS A 324 -4.07 4.42 18.67
C LYS A 324 -4.35 4.48 17.17
N GLU A 325 -5.52 4.97 16.76
CA GLU A 325 -5.89 5.08 15.35
C GLU A 325 -5.14 6.21 14.64
N LEU A 326 -4.78 7.30 15.33
CA LEU A 326 -3.88 8.33 14.79
C LEU A 326 -2.53 7.74 14.37
N GLY A 327 -1.98 6.79 15.12
CA GLY A 327 -0.73 6.10 14.76
C GLY A 327 -0.79 5.30 13.45
N LYS A 328 -2.00 5.01 12.96
CA LYS A 328 -2.25 4.32 11.68
C LYS A 328 -2.85 5.24 10.62
N ALA A 329 -3.14 6.50 10.96
CA ALA A 329 -3.90 7.40 10.13
C ALA A 329 -3.07 7.93 8.95
N SER A 330 -3.74 8.17 7.82
CA SER A 330 -3.15 8.75 6.61
C SER A 330 -4.08 9.80 5.99
N GLY A 331 -3.48 10.83 5.37
CA GLY A 331 -4.21 11.92 4.73
C GLY A 331 -5.13 12.66 5.70
N ASN A 332 -6.36 12.96 5.27
CA ASN A 332 -7.31 13.77 6.04
C ASN A 332 -7.73 13.15 7.39
N SER A 333 -7.56 11.83 7.57
CA SER A 333 -7.89 11.18 8.85
C SER A 333 -6.98 11.62 10.00
N ILE A 334 -5.74 12.05 9.71
CA ILE A 334 -4.83 12.61 10.71
C ILE A 334 -5.47 13.84 11.38
N SER A 335 -5.95 14.78 10.58
CA SER A 335 -6.61 16.00 11.09
C SER A 335 -7.88 15.67 11.89
N PHE A 336 -8.63 14.66 11.46
CA PHE A 336 -9.82 14.19 12.15
C PHE A 336 -9.48 13.65 13.55
N TYR A 337 -8.52 12.74 13.67
CA TYR A 337 -8.14 12.16 14.95
C TYR A 337 -7.49 13.18 15.90
N ILE A 338 -6.66 14.09 15.38
CA ILE A 338 -6.11 15.22 16.16
C ILE A 338 -7.25 16.07 16.74
N LYS A 339 -8.27 16.38 15.92
CA LYS A 339 -9.47 17.11 16.38
C LYS A 339 -10.22 16.33 17.46
N GLN A 340 -10.45 15.03 17.27
CA GLN A 340 -11.16 14.21 18.27
C GLN A 340 -10.40 14.17 19.60
N ILE A 341 -9.08 13.96 19.56
CA ILE A 341 -8.22 13.97 20.75
C ILE A 341 -8.32 15.31 21.50
N LYS A 342 -8.21 16.43 20.78
CA LYS A 342 -8.36 17.78 21.35
C LYS A 342 -9.70 17.96 22.05
N GLU A 343 -10.80 17.51 21.44
CA GLU A 343 -12.14 17.63 22.03
C GLU A 343 -12.31 16.81 23.32
N HIS A 344 -11.81 15.56 23.33
CA HIS A 344 -11.92 14.68 24.49
C HIS A 344 -11.11 15.21 25.68
N GLU A 345 -9.87 15.65 25.43
CA GLU A 345 -9.00 16.17 26.49
C GLU A 345 -9.54 17.49 27.06
N ALA A 346 -10.10 18.37 26.23
CA ALA A 346 -10.72 19.61 26.70
C ALA A 346 -11.90 19.33 27.65
N LEU A 347 -12.77 18.38 27.33
CA LEU A 347 -13.89 18.01 28.20
C LEU A 347 -13.38 17.34 29.49
N LEU A 348 -12.50 16.35 29.39
CA LEU A 348 -11.99 15.60 30.54
C LEU A 348 -11.26 16.51 31.54
N THR A 349 -10.46 17.47 31.04
CA THR A 349 -9.70 18.42 31.87
C THR A 349 -10.61 19.27 32.75
N HIS A 350 -11.80 19.63 32.25
CA HIS A 350 -12.72 20.55 32.93
C HIS A 350 -13.97 19.87 33.47
N ARG A 351 -13.98 18.54 33.60
CA ARG A 351 -15.16 17.77 34.02
C ARG A 351 -15.86 18.39 35.24
N GLU A 352 -15.14 18.59 36.34
CA GLU A 352 -15.74 19.05 37.61
C GLU A 352 -16.35 20.44 37.48
N THR A 353 -15.67 21.37 36.81
CA THR A 353 -16.16 22.73 36.58
C THR A 353 -17.37 22.75 35.66
N LEU A 354 -17.35 21.95 34.59
CA LEU A 354 -18.47 21.80 33.67
C LEU A 354 -19.68 21.20 34.39
N GLU A 355 -19.48 20.15 35.19
CA GLU A 355 -20.52 19.49 35.98
C GLU A 355 -21.20 20.46 36.96
N GLN A 356 -20.41 21.23 37.71
CA GLN A 356 -20.92 22.25 38.64
C GLN A 356 -21.71 23.34 37.92
N LYS A 357 -21.22 23.83 36.78
CA LYS A 357 -21.87 24.88 35.99
C LYS A 357 -23.14 24.40 35.28
N PHE A 358 -23.21 23.12 34.93
CA PHE A 358 -24.33 22.52 34.20
C PHE A 358 -25.65 22.54 34.97
N LEU A 359 -25.60 22.35 36.30
CA LEU A 359 -26.78 22.40 37.18
C LEU A 359 -26.97 23.74 37.90
N ALA A 360 -26.02 24.68 37.74
CA ALA A 360 -26.07 25.93 38.48
C ALA A 360 -27.31 26.75 38.06
N PRO A 361 -28.11 27.24 39.02
CA PRO A 361 -29.21 28.16 38.72
C PRO A 361 -28.65 29.44 38.09
N PHE A 362 -29.46 30.13 37.31
CA PHE A 362 -29.07 31.45 36.79
C PHE A 362 -28.98 32.46 37.94
N GLY A 363 -27.98 33.34 37.84
CA GLY A 363 -27.88 34.52 38.70
C GLY A 363 -28.79 35.65 38.20
N PHE A 364 -28.99 36.64 39.07
CA PHE A 364 -29.74 37.85 38.73
C PHE A 364 -28.99 38.71 37.70
N ILE A 365 -29.72 39.28 36.74
CA ILE A 365 -29.19 40.25 35.75
C ILE A 365 -30.09 41.50 35.65
N PRO A 366 -29.55 42.69 35.29
CA PRO A 366 -30.32 43.94 35.27
C PRO A 366 -31.62 43.88 34.45
N GLU A 367 -31.60 43.19 33.31
CA GLU A 367 -32.75 43.01 32.41
C GLU A 367 -33.93 42.29 33.09
N GLN A 368 -33.64 41.44 34.09
CA GLN A 368 -34.66 40.80 34.93
C GLN A 368 -35.47 41.84 35.67
N LYS A 369 -34.80 42.82 36.29
CA LYS A 369 -35.44 43.89 37.04
C LYS A 369 -36.35 44.73 36.13
N GLU A 370 -35.81 45.14 34.98
CA GLU A 370 -36.50 45.97 33.99
C GLU A 370 -37.79 45.30 33.53
N PHE A 371 -37.73 44.00 33.21
CA PHE A 371 -38.91 43.25 32.80
C PHE A 371 -39.90 43.01 33.94
N MET A 372 -39.42 42.68 35.15
CA MET A 372 -40.30 42.39 36.28
C MET A 372 -41.06 43.63 36.79
N GLU A 373 -40.46 44.83 36.70
CA GLU A 373 -41.14 46.10 36.98
C GLU A 373 -42.24 46.39 35.95
N ALA A 374 -41.94 46.20 34.66
CA ALA A 374 -42.93 46.33 33.59
C ALA A 374 -44.08 45.33 33.73
N LEU A 375 -43.76 44.08 34.07
CA LEU A 375 -44.74 43.02 34.30
C LEU A 375 -45.73 43.40 35.42
N GLU A 376 -45.23 43.94 36.54
CA GLU A 376 -46.08 44.35 37.67
C GLU A 376 -47.05 45.47 37.29
N GLN A 377 -46.61 46.42 36.46
CA GLN A 377 -47.43 47.51 35.97
C GLN A 377 -48.57 46.99 35.08
N GLU A 378 -48.27 46.14 34.10
CA GLU A 378 -49.27 45.56 33.20
C GLU A 378 -50.29 44.67 33.94
N LEU A 379 -49.81 43.86 34.89
CA LEU A 379 -50.68 43.05 35.77
C LEU A 379 -51.55 43.88 36.71
N SER A 380 -51.19 45.13 36.98
CA SER A 380 -51.95 46.04 37.84
C SER A 380 -53.04 46.80 37.09
N CYS A 381 -52.83 47.08 35.80
CA CYS A 381 -53.73 47.90 34.97
C CYS A 381 -54.69 47.07 34.11
N GLY A 382 -54.40 45.80 33.83
CA GLY A 382 -55.18 44.95 32.93
C GLY A 382 -56.17 43.99 33.63
N SER A 383 -57.18 43.56 32.87
CA SER A 383 -58.07 42.44 33.21
C SER A 383 -57.94 41.35 32.14
N PHE A 384 -57.60 40.13 32.57
CA PHE A 384 -57.26 39.01 31.68
C PHE A 384 -58.09 37.77 32.02
N SER A 385 -58.56 37.05 31.00
CA SER A 385 -59.42 35.87 31.16
C SER A 385 -58.65 34.57 31.39
N SER A 386 -57.39 34.52 30.95
CA SER A 386 -56.48 33.38 31.07
C SER A 386 -55.03 33.86 30.96
N TYR A 387 -54.07 32.99 31.27
CA TYR A 387 -52.66 33.31 31.05
C TYR A 387 -52.35 33.52 29.56
N LEU A 388 -52.96 32.70 28.67
CA LEU A 388 -52.80 32.88 27.24
C LEU A 388 -53.33 34.25 26.78
N ASP A 389 -54.50 34.67 27.27
CA ASP A 389 -55.05 36.02 26.98
C ASP A 389 -54.10 37.14 27.46
N PHE A 390 -53.50 36.97 28.64
CA PHE A 390 -52.51 37.90 29.18
C PHE A 390 -51.27 38.02 28.30
N ILE A 391 -50.61 36.91 27.98
CA ILE A 391 -49.35 36.97 27.23
C ILE A 391 -49.56 37.45 25.80
N LEU A 392 -50.73 37.17 25.20
CA LEU A 392 -51.09 37.69 23.88
C LEU A 392 -51.29 39.22 23.91
N LYS A 393 -51.99 39.75 24.92
CA LYS A 393 -52.23 41.20 25.09
C LYS A 393 -51.02 42.00 25.59
N LEU A 394 -50.00 41.34 26.14
CA LEU A 394 -48.80 42.02 26.61
C LEU A 394 -48.16 42.84 25.46
N PRO A 395 -47.88 44.15 25.65
CA PRO A 395 -47.34 44.99 24.58
C PRO A 395 -46.03 44.45 24.00
N GLU A 396 -45.82 44.67 22.71
CA GLU A 396 -44.63 44.17 22.00
C GLU A 396 -43.31 44.69 22.62
N SER A 397 -43.30 45.93 23.10
CA SER A 397 -42.14 46.53 23.79
C SER A 397 -41.75 45.75 25.05
N GLU A 398 -42.74 45.32 25.84
CA GLU A 398 -42.54 44.58 27.09
C GLU A 398 -42.17 43.12 26.82
N LYS A 399 -42.77 42.50 25.80
CA LYS A 399 -42.36 41.19 25.26
C LYS A 399 -40.88 41.18 24.88
N ARG A 400 -40.41 42.22 24.18
CA ARG A 400 -38.98 42.36 23.82
C ARG A 400 -38.05 42.54 25.02
N LYS A 401 -38.49 43.18 26.12
CA LYS A 401 -37.71 43.24 27.37
C LYS A 401 -37.54 41.87 27.99
N GLY A 402 -38.63 41.11 28.11
CA GLY A 402 -38.58 39.76 28.67
C GLY A 402 -37.76 38.80 27.81
N GLN A 403 -37.87 38.92 26.49
CA GLN A 403 -37.03 38.15 25.57
C GLN A 403 -35.54 38.46 25.77
N ARG A 404 -35.17 39.75 25.83
CA ARG A 404 -33.78 40.17 26.09
C ARG A 404 -33.27 39.57 27.39
N TRP A 405 -34.07 39.60 28.46
CA TRP A 405 -33.71 38.99 29.74
C TRP A 405 -33.38 37.49 29.62
N LEU A 406 -34.28 36.68 29.04
CA LEU A 406 -34.05 35.23 28.94
C LEU A 406 -32.89 34.88 27.99
N ASN A 407 -32.72 35.62 26.89
CA ASN A 407 -31.58 35.45 25.99
C ASN A 407 -30.27 35.79 26.68
N SER A 408 -30.17 36.93 27.37
CA SER A 408 -28.96 37.34 28.10
C SER A 408 -28.55 36.29 29.15
N LEU A 409 -29.51 35.64 29.81
CA LEU A 409 -29.21 34.54 30.74
C LEU A 409 -28.56 33.34 30.03
N ILE A 410 -29.15 32.89 28.92
CA ILE A 410 -28.66 31.75 28.15
C ILE A 410 -27.30 32.06 27.53
N GLU A 411 -27.15 33.23 26.89
CA GLU A 411 -25.91 33.70 26.28
C GLU A 411 -24.78 33.74 27.31
N LYS A 412 -25.01 34.37 28.47
CA LYS A 412 -24.01 34.42 29.55
C LYS A 412 -23.57 33.04 30.02
N ARG A 413 -24.50 32.09 30.18
CA ARG A 413 -24.15 30.70 30.57
C ARG A 413 -23.35 29.99 29.47
N MET A 414 -23.71 30.18 28.21
CA MET A 414 -22.98 29.60 27.10
C MET A 414 -21.59 30.22 26.91
N GLU A 415 -21.44 31.53 27.17
CA GLU A 415 -20.14 32.21 27.25
C GLU A 415 -19.26 31.61 28.35
N GLU A 416 -19.80 31.38 29.56
CA GLU A 416 -19.07 30.71 30.64
C GLU A 416 -18.56 29.32 30.21
N PHE A 417 -19.39 28.50 29.56
CA PHE A 417 -18.94 27.21 29.01
C PHE A 417 -17.88 27.38 27.91
N GLN A 418 -18.03 28.40 27.06
CA GLN A 418 -17.06 28.68 26.00
C GLN A 418 -15.70 29.07 26.57
N GLU A 419 -15.66 29.91 27.61
CA GLU A 419 -14.43 30.33 28.28
C GLU A 419 -13.71 29.14 28.93
N ILE A 420 -14.46 28.27 29.63
CA ILE A 420 -13.92 27.03 30.21
C ILE A 420 -13.29 26.14 29.12
N LEU A 421 -13.99 25.95 27.99
CA LEU A 421 -13.50 25.12 26.88
C LEU A 421 -12.43 25.81 26.01
N LYS A 422 -12.25 27.12 26.12
CA LYS A 422 -11.16 27.87 25.46
C LYS A 422 -9.87 27.82 26.28
N ALA A 423 -9.96 27.86 27.61
CA ALA A 423 -8.81 27.75 28.51
C ALA A 423 -8.01 26.44 28.34
N SER A 424 -8.60 25.44 27.69
CA SER A 424 -7.99 24.13 27.37
C SER A 424 -7.30 24.06 25.99
N GLU A 425 -7.24 25.15 25.21
CA GLU A 425 -6.70 25.14 23.84
C GLU A 425 -5.16 24.96 23.71
N SER A 426 -4.44 24.29 24.61
CA SER A 426 -3.03 23.91 24.36
C SER A 426 -2.37 22.86 25.27
N LEU A 427 -3.07 21.88 25.83
CA LEU A 427 -2.45 21.00 26.86
C LEU A 427 -2.06 19.58 26.41
N ALA A 428 -2.53 19.13 25.25
CA ALA A 428 -2.29 17.78 24.77
C ALA A 428 -0.87 17.60 24.22
N PRO A 429 -0.02 16.73 24.79
CA PRO A 429 1.35 16.51 24.30
C PRO A 429 1.41 16.18 22.80
N ILE A 430 0.45 15.40 22.30
CA ILE A 430 0.40 15.01 20.88
C ILE A 430 -0.01 16.16 19.95
N VAL A 431 -0.84 17.09 20.42
CA VAL A 431 -1.20 18.32 19.67
C VAL A 431 -0.02 19.29 19.68
N LEU A 432 0.71 19.36 20.80
CA LEU A 432 1.94 20.14 20.91
C LEU A 432 3.04 19.58 20.00
N GLU A 433 3.21 18.26 19.95
CA GLU A 433 4.15 17.56 19.06
C GLU A 433 3.79 17.79 17.59
N SER A 434 2.51 17.66 17.21
CA SER A 434 2.05 18.00 15.87
C SER A 434 2.35 19.46 15.48
N LYS A 435 2.16 20.41 16.42
CA LYS A 435 2.54 21.81 16.22
C LYS A 435 4.05 21.99 16.07
N LYS A 436 4.88 21.28 16.86
CA LYS A 436 6.35 21.29 16.74
C LYS A 436 6.78 20.81 15.36
N HIS A 437 6.31 19.64 14.91
CA HIS A 437 6.61 19.12 13.57
C HIS A 437 6.18 20.11 12.48
N THR A 438 5.00 20.73 12.64
CA THR A 438 4.53 21.75 11.70
C THR A 438 5.48 22.95 11.62
N GLN A 439 5.99 23.43 12.77
CA GLN A 439 6.94 24.54 12.83
C GLN A 439 8.30 24.18 12.21
N GLU A 440 8.79 22.97 12.45
CA GLU A 440 10.07 22.49 11.88
C GLU A 440 9.98 22.21 10.38
N PHE A 441 8.80 21.84 9.89
CA PHE A 441 8.54 21.65 8.46
C PHE A 441 8.42 22.96 7.68
N LEU A 442 7.89 24.01 8.32
CA LEU A 442 7.55 25.28 7.70
C LEU A 442 8.68 25.91 6.84
N PRO A 443 9.97 25.91 7.25
CA PRO A 443 11.06 26.45 6.42
C PRO A 443 11.26 25.72 5.09
N TYR A 444 10.91 24.43 5.03
CA TYR A 444 11.11 23.59 3.86
C TYR A 444 9.87 23.48 2.98
N PHE A 445 8.74 23.98 3.46
CA PHE A 445 7.43 23.80 2.86
C PHE A 445 7.39 24.19 1.38
N SER A 446 7.93 25.36 1.03
CA SER A 446 7.97 25.87 -0.34
C SER A 446 8.77 24.98 -1.29
N ARG A 447 9.85 24.37 -0.80
CA ARG A 447 10.72 23.47 -1.56
C ARG A 447 10.02 22.15 -1.86
N PHE A 448 9.38 21.54 -0.85
CA PHE A 448 8.56 20.33 -1.06
C PHE A 448 7.37 20.59 -1.97
N LYS A 449 6.69 21.73 -1.81
CA LYS A 449 5.60 22.14 -2.69
C LYS A 449 6.08 22.22 -4.15
N LYS A 450 7.25 22.81 -4.38
CA LYS A 450 7.88 22.88 -5.72
C LYS A 450 8.22 21.49 -6.27
N LEU A 451 8.85 20.63 -5.48
CA LEU A 451 9.19 19.24 -5.89
C LEU A 451 7.93 18.45 -6.29
N TYR A 452 6.84 18.61 -5.53
CA TYR A 452 5.55 17.99 -5.82
C TYR A 452 4.90 18.56 -7.09
N GLN A 453 4.82 19.88 -7.24
CA GLN A 453 4.26 20.56 -8.42
C GLN A 453 5.00 20.20 -9.71
N GLN A 454 6.31 19.99 -9.63
CA GLN A 454 7.13 19.56 -10.76
C GLN A 454 6.90 18.09 -11.16
N ASN A 455 6.10 17.32 -10.41
CA ASN A 455 5.89 15.88 -10.62
C ASN A 455 7.19 15.06 -10.68
N LYS A 456 8.25 15.57 -10.05
CA LYS A 456 9.57 14.92 -10.05
C LYS A 456 9.70 13.88 -8.95
N PHE A 457 9.01 14.06 -7.83
CA PHE A 457 9.12 13.16 -6.69
C PHE A 457 7.78 12.70 -6.18
N LEU A 458 7.68 11.38 -6.02
CA LEU A 458 6.61 10.72 -5.31
C LEU A 458 7.21 10.17 -4.02
N PHE A 459 6.61 10.48 -2.87
CA PHE A 459 7.14 10.04 -1.59
C PHE A 459 6.31 8.85 -1.08
N ASN A 460 6.93 7.67 -1.02
CA ASN A 460 6.35 6.49 -0.40
C ASN A 460 6.72 6.50 1.10
N GLY A 461 5.75 6.89 1.93
CA GLY A 461 5.90 7.04 3.38
C GLY A 461 5.37 5.87 4.22
N ASP A 462 5.14 4.70 3.62
CA ASP A 462 4.45 3.49 4.12
C ASP A 462 3.02 3.31 3.55
N TRP A 463 2.61 2.04 3.42
CA TRP A 463 1.89 1.39 2.33
C TRP A 463 0.39 1.80 2.19
N ASN A 464 -0.07 2.78 2.99
CA ASN A 464 -1.45 3.32 3.01
C ASN A 464 -1.54 4.82 2.62
N SER A 465 -0.50 5.42 2.04
CA SER A 465 -0.45 6.87 1.73
C SER A 465 -0.32 7.15 0.22
N PRO A 466 -1.39 7.60 -0.49
CA PRO A 466 -1.38 7.84 -1.93
C PRO A 466 -0.67 9.15 -2.34
N GLN A 467 0.59 9.34 -1.94
CA GLN A 467 1.32 10.63 -1.87
C GLN A 467 0.85 11.45 -0.68
N MET A 468 1.70 12.36 -0.18
CA MET A 468 1.30 13.42 0.77
C MET A 468 -0.13 13.85 0.42
N GLY A 469 -1.11 13.50 1.25
CA GLY A 469 -2.47 13.22 0.77
C GLY A 469 -3.09 14.39 0.00
N LEU A 470 -3.62 14.15 -1.21
CA LEU A 470 -4.56 15.06 -1.90
C LEU A 470 -4.24 16.55 -1.72
N LEU A 471 -3.05 16.93 -2.17
CA LEU A 471 -2.57 18.29 -2.11
C LEU A 471 -3.26 19.09 -3.22
N ASN A 472 -4.41 19.69 -2.92
CA ASN A 472 -5.08 20.63 -3.82
C ASN A 472 -4.08 21.73 -4.24
N GLY A 473 -4.18 22.21 -5.48
CA GLY A 473 -3.22 23.17 -6.07
C GLY A 473 -3.01 24.47 -5.26
N ASP A 474 -3.91 24.81 -4.35
CA ASP A 474 -3.92 26.03 -3.55
C ASP A 474 -3.76 25.75 -2.06
N TRP A 475 -2.53 25.45 -1.64
CA TRP A 475 -2.21 25.30 -0.22
C TRP A 475 -2.18 26.63 0.51
N ASN A 476 -2.76 26.64 1.69
CA ASN A 476 -2.50 27.65 2.70
C ASN A 476 -1.46 27.10 3.71
N ALA A 477 -0.38 27.87 3.95
CA ALA A 477 0.69 27.51 4.87
C ALA A 477 0.24 27.42 6.35
N TYR A 478 -1.02 27.72 6.67
CA TYR A 478 -1.49 27.75 8.05
C TYR A 478 -2.56 26.70 8.36
N THR A 479 -3.32 26.20 7.37
CA THR A 479 -4.41 25.24 7.60
C THR A 479 -4.04 23.80 7.28
N ASP A 480 -3.13 23.57 6.32
CA ASP A 480 -2.97 22.25 5.70
C ASP A 480 -1.65 21.56 6.07
N LEU A 481 -0.78 22.21 6.87
CA LEU A 481 0.57 21.72 7.16
C LEU A 481 0.64 20.53 8.12
N GLN A 482 -0.37 20.30 8.94
CA GLN A 482 -0.33 19.23 9.96
C GLN A 482 -0.17 17.85 9.33
N ILE A 483 -0.84 17.60 8.19
CA ILE A 483 -0.79 16.33 7.48
C ILE A 483 0.62 16.05 6.92
N PRO A 484 1.20 16.91 6.07
CA PRO A 484 2.52 16.68 5.50
C PRO A 484 3.64 16.77 6.54
N ALA A 485 3.54 17.64 7.54
CA ALA A 485 4.50 17.67 8.64
C ALA A 485 4.51 16.33 9.39
N TRP A 486 3.34 15.77 9.69
CA TRP A 486 3.25 14.46 10.35
C TRP A 486 3.79 13.32 9.49
N GLN A 487 3.54 13.35 8.18
CA GLN A 487 3.93 12.28 7.26
C GLN A 487 5.41 12.32 6.86
N LEU A 488 6.00 13.50 6.69
CA LEU A 488 7.38 13.64 6.20
C LEU A 488 8.43 13.57 7.32
N TRP A 489 8.09 13.87 8.57
CA TRP A 489 9.04 13.92 9.70
C TRP A 489 9.06 12.61 10.52
N GLN A 490 8.73 11.48 9.88
CA GLN A 490 8.80 10.14 10.47
C GLN A 490 9.92 9.32 9.78
N PRO A 491 11.02 8.93 10.46
CA PRO A 491 11.34 9.13 11.88
C PRO A 491 11.90 10.54 12.19
N LYS A 492 12.08 10.83 13.48
CA LYS A 492 12.13 12.18 14.06
C LYS A 492 13.15 13.14 13.42
N PRO A 493 12.82 14.43 13.31
CA PRO A 493 13.68 15.53 12.79
C PRO A 493 15.06 15.65 13.44
N GLU A 494 15.21 15.20 14.68
CA GLU A 494 16.42 15.36 15.49
C GLU A 494 17.64 14.62 14.90
N GLU A 495 17.42 13.67 13.98
CA GLU A 495 18.48 12.85 13.36
C GLU A 495 19.05 13.45 12.04
N VAL A 496 18.31 14.34 11.37
CA VAL A 496 18.75 15.02 10.12
C VAL A 496 18.75 16.52 10.35
N ASN A 497 19.92 17.08 10.66
CA ASN A 497 20.07 18.51 10.92
C ASN A 497 19.74 19.38 9.69
N HIS A 498 19.58 20.69 9.91
CA HIS A 498 19.20 21.65 8.86
C HIS A 498 20.16 21.66 7.65
N GLU A 499 21.47 21.44 7.88
CA GLU A 499 22.50 21.39 6.85
C GLU A 499 22.28 20.19 5.92
N LYS A 500 22.15 18.98 6.47
CA LYS A 500 21.91 17.75 5.72
C LYS A 500 20.59 17.81 4.96
N MET A 501 19.53 18.35 5.57
CA MET A 501 18.25 18.56 4.89
C MET A 501 18.37 19.55 3.73
N GLY A 502 19.15 20.62 3.90
CA GLY A 502 19.46 21.57 2.84
C GLY A 502 20.12 20.90 1.62
N ILE A 503 21.19 20.12 1.86
CA ILE A 503 21.91 19.36 0.83
C ILE A 503 20.98 18.37 0.13
N LEU A 504 20.17 17.64 0.90
CA LEU A 504 19.21 16.67 0.36
C LEU A 504 18.21 17.33 -0.59
N LEU A 505 17.61 18.44 -0.17
CA LEU A 505 16.65 19.18 -0.98
C LEU A 505 17.32 19.81 -2.21
N ASP A 506 18.57 20.28 -2.11
CA ASP A 506 19.32 20.79 -3.27
C ASP A 506 19.52 19.70 -4.33
N LEU A 507 19.85 18.49 -3.90
CA LEU A 507 20.01 17.34 -4.79
C LEU A 507 18.67 16.93 -5.40
N LEU A 508 17.59 16.88 -4.62
CA LEU A 508 16.25 16.59 -5.11
C LEU A 508 15.79 17.64 -6.14
N GLU A 509 16.04 18.93 -5.89
CA GLU A 509 15.66 19.99 -6.86
C GLU A 509 16.43 19.90 -8.18
N LYS A 510 17.71 19.51 -8.12
CA LYS A 510 18.58 19.29 -9.29
C LYS A 510 18.25 18.00 -10.04
N TRP A 511 17.63 17.03 -9.39
CA TRP A 511 17.28 15.76 -10.00
C TRP A 511 16.34 15.98 -11.21
N PRO A 512 16.67 15.47 -12.40
CA PRO A 512 15.98 15.84 -13.62
C PRO A 512 14.78 14.94 -13.97
N TYR A 513 14.62 13.77 -13.33
CA TYR A 513 13.65 12.75 -13.72
C TYR A 513 12.59 12.46 -12.65
N PRO A 514 11.40 11.96 -13.01
CA PRO A 514 10.47 11.39 -12.02
C PRO A 514 11.14 10.28 -11.17
N ALA A 515 10.91 10.28 -9.86
CA ALA A 515 11.45 9.30 -8.92
C ALA A 515 10.45 8.99 -7.80
N LEU A 516 10.30 7.71 -7.46
CA LEU A 516 9.52 7.25 -6.30
C LEU A 516 10.47 7.03 -5.14
N VAL A 517 10.53 7.97 -4.20
CA VAL A 517 11.47 7.96 -3.07
C VAL A 517 10.80 7.39 -1.83
N HIS A 518 11.42 6.38 -1.22
CA HIS A 518 11.10 5.92 0.12
C HIS A 518 11.60 6.95 1.14
N TRP A 519 10.74 7.91 1.48
CA TRP A 519 11.15 9.09 2.24
C TRP A 519 11.72 8.79 3.63
N PRO A 520 11.10 7.94 4.48
CA PRO A 520 11.67 7.57 5.77
C PRO A 520 13.07 6.93 5.64
N TYR A 521 13.28 6.14 4.59
CA TYR A 521 14.56 5.50 4.34
C TYR A 521 15.61 6.51 3.85
N LEU A 522 15.21 7.48 3.02
CA LEU A 522 16.09 8.57 2.60
C LEU A 522 16.59 9.40 3.80
N LEU A 523 15.69 9.73 4.73
CA LEU A 523 16.08 10.46 5.95
C LEU A 523 17.00 9.63 6.84
N ALA A 524 16.70 8.35 7.03
CA ALA A 524 17.56 7.44 7.81
C ALA A 524 18.96 7.29 7.19
N LEU A 525 19.05 7.24 5.85
CA LEU A 525 20.32 7.23 5.12
C LEU A 525 21.08 8.55 5.33
N ALA A 526 20.41 9.69 5.16
CA ALA A 526 21.01 11.00 5.34
C ALA A 526 21.50 11.23 6.78
N ALA A 527 20.75 10.78 7.78
CA ALA A 527 21.12 10.86 9.19
C ALA A 527 22.47 10.17 9.47
N LYS A 528 22.66 8.98 8.90
CA LYS A 528 23.87 8.14 9.07
C LYS A 528 25.03 8.51 8.16
N THR A 529 24.81 9.33 7.13
CA THR A 529 25.83 9.72 6.15
C THR A 529 26.45 11.07 6.56
N ASN A 530 27.76 11.22 6.40
CA ASN A 530 28.42 12.52 6.59
C ASN A 530 27.88 13.54 5.58
N ALA A 531 27.75 14.81 5.96
CA ALA A 531 27.16 15.83 5.09
C ALA A 531 27.88 15.94 3.72
N THR A 532 29.21 15.79 3.70
CA THR A 532 30.06 15.82 2.50
C THR A 532 29.89 14.61 1.57
N GLU A 533 29.28 13.53 2.06
CA GLU A 533 29.08 12.28 1.32
C GLU A 533 27.64 12.15 0.75
N ILE A 534 26.71 13.02 1.17
CA ILE A 534 25.34 13.06 0.63
C ILE A 534 25.40 13.51 -0.84
N SER A 535 24.90 12.68 -1.75
CA SER A 535 24.97 12.90 -3.19
C SER A 535 23.74 12.36 -3.92
N GLU A 536 23.67 12.49 -5.25
CA GLU A 536 22.60 11.88 -6.06
C GLU A 536 22.44 10.37 -5.81
N GLU A 537 23.51 9.70 -5.39
CA GLU A 537 23.48 8.30 -5.05
C GLU A 537 22.63 8.00 -3.81
N THR A 538 22.65 8.91 -2.83
CA THR A 538 21.79 8.82 -1.65
C THR A 538 20.31 8.83 -2.06
N ILE A 539 19.96 9.62 -3.07
CA ILE A 539 18.60 9.65 -3.65
C ILE A 539 18.31 8.34 -4.39
N LYS A 540 19.20 7.89 -5.29
CA LYS A 540 19.02 6.63 -6.05
C LYS A 540 18.75 5.43 -5.16
N ARG A 541 19.48 5.32 -4.03
CA ARG A 541 19.29 4.25 -3.03
C ARG A 541 17.93 4.28 -2.37
N ALA A 542 17.39 5.48 -2.12
CA ALA A 542 16.07 5.62 -1.57
C ALA A 542 14.96 5.50 -2.62
N CYS A 543 15.30 5.51 -3.91
CA CYS A 543 14.32 5.34 -4.96
C CYS A 543 13.90 3.87 -5.09
N PHE A 544 12.63 3.66 -5.35
CA PHE A 544 12.09 2.35 -5.64
C PHE A 544 12.48 1.91 -7.06
N CYS A 545 12.92 0.66 -7.21
CA CYS A 545 13.17 0.03 -8.50
C CYS A 545 12.51 -1.34 -8.55
N PHE A 546 11.77 -1.64 -9.61
CA PHE A 546 11.22 -2.98 -9.86
C PHE A 546 12.20 -3.88 -10.63
N HIS A 547 13.17 -3.30 -11.34
CA HIS A 547 14.11 -4.02 -12.19
C HIS A 547 15.29 -4.56 -11.37
N GLY A 548 15.72 -5.78 -11.68
CA GLY A 548 16.94 -6.38 -11.15
C GLY A 548 18.16 -6.07 -12.03
N THR A 549 19.21 -6.89 -11.90
CA THR A 549 20.45 -6.72 -12.68
C THR A 549 20.26 -6.94 -14.18
N ASP A 550 19.28 -7.77 -14.57
CA ASP A 550 18.98 -8.13 -15.96
C ASP A 550 17.48 -8.02 -16.26
N GLY A 551 16.95 -6.80 -16.08
CA GLY A 551 15.54 -6.47 -16.27
C GLY A 551 14.65 -6.90 -15.10
N LEU A 552 13.33 -6.85 -15.31
CA LEU A 552 12.34 -7.32 -14.35
C LEU A 552 12.06 -8.81 -14.57
N ARG A 553 11.95 -9.61 -13.51
CA ARG A 553 11.61 -11.05 -13.58
C ARG A 553 10.76 -11.49 -12.41
N GLY A 554 9.99 -12.56 -12.60
CA GLY A 554 9.22 -13.21 -11.54
C GLY A 554 8.34 -14.35 -12.07
N PRO A 555 7.78 -15.20 -11.19
CA PRO A 555 6.73 -16.15 -11.57
C PRO A 555 5.53 -15.42 -12.17
N THR A 556 4.84 -16.08 -13.10
CA THR A 556 3.64 -15.54 -13.75
C THR A 556 2.38 -15.95 -13.00
N PHE A 557 1.44 -15.02 -12.87
CA PHE A 557 0.14 -15.25 -12.24
C PHE A 557 -0.96 -14.59 -13.06
N VAL A 558 -1.97 -15.38 -13.44
CA VAL A 558 -3.16 -14.87 -14.14
C VAL A 558 -4.32 -14.86 -13.13
N PRO A 559 -4.82 -13.68 -12.71
CA PRO A 559 -5.87 -13.61 -11.71
C PRO A 559 -7.23 -14.04 -12.30
N ASN A 560 -8.09 -14.62 -11.46
CA ASN A 560 -9.45 -15.02 -11.86
C ASN A 560 -10.36 -13.82 -12.15
N THR A 561 -10.07 -12.66 -11.55
CA THR A 561 -10.75 -11.38 -11.73
C THR A 561 -9.71 -10.31 -11.98
N SER A 562 -9.97 -9.38 -12.91
CA SER A 562 -8.99 -8.33 -13.23
C SER A 562 -8.66 -7.48 -12.01
N MET A 563 -7.37 -7.19 -11.85
CA MET A 563 -6.84 -6.35 -10.79
C MET A 563 -6.68 -4.91 -11.30
N SER A 564 -6.89 -3.92 -10.43
CA SER A 564 -6.41 -2.57 -10.71
C SER A 564 -4.88 -2.55 -10.80
N LEU A 565 -4.32 -1.56 -11.51
CA LEU A 565 -2.86 -1.40 -11.60
C LEU A 565 -2.22 -1.31 -10.21
N MET A 566 -2.88 -0.60 -9.28
CA MET A 566 -2.43 -0.51 -7.90
C MET A 566 -2.39 -1.90 -7.23
N GLU A 567 -3.48 -2.66 -7.25
CA GLU A 567 -3.51 -4.05 -6.73
C GLU A 567 -2.44 -4.95 -7.36
N SER A 568 -2.19 -4.82 -8.66
CA SER A 568 -1.14 -5.60 -9.35
C SER A 568 0.28 -5.26 -8.87
N ILE A 569 0.56 -4.00 -8.56
CA ILE A 569 1.84 -3.56 -7.98
C ILE A 569 2.00 -4.15 -6.59
N TRP A 570 0.96 -4.06 -5.74
CA TRP A 570 0.97 -4.66 -4.41
C TRP A 570 1.18 -6.17 -4.46
N HIS A 571 0.53 -6.85 -5.40
CA HIS A 571 0.70 -8.29 -5.64
C HIS A 571 2.14 -8.64 -5.99
N PHE A 572 2.77 -7.91 -6.92
CA PHE A 572 4.19 -8.11 -7.24
C PHE A 572 5.10 -7.84 -6.04
N LEU A 573 4.78 -6.84 -5.22
CA LEU A 573 5.61 -6.48 -4.07
C LEU A 573 5.49 -7.47 -2.91
N ASP A 574 4.32 -8.07 -2.70
CA ASP A 574 4.06 -9.07 -1.65
C ASP A 574 4.45 -10.48 -2.07
N LYS A 575 4.09 -10.89 -3.30
CA LYS A 575 4.25 -12.26 -3.81
C LYS A 575 5.39 -12.45 -4.80
N HIS A 576 5.94 -11.37 -5.33
CA HIS A 576 6.94 -11.40 -6.41
C HIS A 576 6.41 -11.99 -7.74
N GLU A 577 5.09 -12.08 -7.89
CA GLU A 577 4.43 -12.62 -9.07
C GLU A 577 4.03 -11.50 -10.05
N ILE A 578 4.27 -11.75 -11.34
CA ILE A 578 3.94 -10.87 -12.45
C ILE A 578 2.53 -11.17 -12.95
N THR A 579 1.69 -10.15 -12.99
CA THR A 579 0.34 -10.22 -13.57
C THR A 579 0.25 -9.51 -14.93
N PRO A 580 -0.77 -9.82 -15.75
CA PRO A 580 -1.01 -9.13 -17.03
C PRO A 580 -1.13 -7.61 -16.86
N GLU A 581 -1.85 -7.14 -15.84
CA GLU A 581 -2.04 -5.72 -15.56
C GLU A 581 -0.74 -5.02 -15.16
N PHE A 582 0.14 -5.72 -14.42
CA PHE A 582 1.45 -5.20 -14.07
C PHE A 582 2.34 -5.06 -15.32
N PHE A 583 2.35 -6.04 -16.23
CA PHE A 583 3.08 -5.95 -17.51
C PHE A 583 2.54 -4.86 -18.43
N TYR A 584 1.22 -4.71 -18.52
CA TYR A 584 0.59 -3.60 -19.25
C TYR A 584 1.07 -2.25 -18.72
N GLY A 585 1.00 -2.05 -17.40
CA GLY A 585 1.45 -0.83 -16.75
C GLY A 585 2.94 -0.59 -16.94
N LEU A 586 3.76 -1.63 -16.80
CA LEU A 586 5.21 -1.58 -16.94
C LEU A 586 5.61 -1.13 -18.34
N ALA A 587 5.11 -1.81 -19.39
CA ALA A 587 5.44 -1.49 -20.78
C ALA A 587 5.03 -0.07 -21.17
N ARG A 588 3.81 0.34 -20.78
CA ARG A 588 3.32 1.71 -20.95
C ARG A 588 4.29 2.73 -20.33
N ASN A 589 4.64 2.52 -19.07
CA ASN A 589 5.46 3.47 -18.32
C ASN A 589 6.94 3.42 -18.74
N THR A 590 7.42 2.34 -19.36
CA THR A 590 8.72 2.31 -20.04
C THR A 590 8.79 3.29 -21.20
N VAL A 591 7.76 3.36 -22.04
CA VAL A 591 7.72 4.32 -23.16
C VAL A 591 7.72 5.76 -22.64
N LEU A 592 6.88 6.06 -21.65
CA LEU A 592 6.78 7.40 -21.05
C LEU A 592 8.07 7.80 -20.31
N ALA A 593 8.68 6.85 -19.59
CA ALA A 593 9.94 7.07 -18.90
C ALA A 593 11.07 7.33 -19.88
N TRP A 594 11.11 6.64 -21.02
CA TRP A 594 12.11 6.89 -22.05
C TRP A 594 12.00 8.31 -22.63
N GLU A 595 10.78 8.81 -22.90
CA GLU A 595 10.60 10.20 -23.36
C GLU A 595 11.05 11.21 -22.30
N SER A 596 10.74 10.95 -21.02
CA SER A 596 11.18 11.79 -19.91
C SER A 596 12.69 11.76 -19.69
N PHE A 597 13.32 10.59 -19.88
CA PHE A 597 14.74 10.37 -19.69
C PHE A 597 15.56 10.97 -20.84
N SER A 598 15.13 10.77 -22.07
CA SER A 598 15.84 11.24 -23.27
C SER A 598 15.60 12.71 -23.59
N GLY A 599 14.52 13.30 -23.06
CA GLY A 599 14.02 14.62 -23.46
C GLY A 599 13.48 14.66 -24.89
N LYS A 600 13.28 13.49 -25.53
CA LYS A 600 12.85 13.35 -26.93
C LYS A 600 11.53 12.59 -27.01
N LYS A 601 10.76 12.86 -28.07
CA LYS A 601 9.58 12.07 -28.42
C LYS A 601 10.00 10.83 -29.19
N ILE A 602 9.29 9.72 -28.95
CA ILE A 602 9.44 8.47 -29.71
C ILE A 602 8.10 8.09 -30.32
N GLU A 603 8.09 7.65 -31.57
CA GLU A 603 6.85 7.25 -32.25
C GLU A 603 6.71 5.74 -32.38
N SER A 604 7.82 5.04 -32.61
CA SER A 604 7.84 3.60 -32.88
C SER A 604 8.65 2.85 -31.81
N ILE A 605 8.08 1.76 -31.30
CA ILE A 605 8.68 0.90 -30.28
C ILE A 605 8.73 -0.52 -30.82
N LEU A 606 9.91 -1.16 -30.75
CA LEU A 606 10.05 -2.57 -31.12
C LEU A 606 9.66 -3.45 -29.93
N VAL A 607 8.95 -4.56 -30.19
CA VAL A 607 8.57 -5.51 -29.14
C VAL A 607 8.75 -6.94 -29.62
N GLY A 608 9.43 -7.78 -28.82
CA GLY A 608 9.67 -9.20 -29.12
C GLY A 608 9.56 -10.07 -27.88
N CYS A 609 9.56 -11.39 -28.06
CA CYS A 609 9.50 -12.33 -26.95
C CYS A 609 10.21 -13.66 -27.23
N ASP A 610 10.38 -14.44 -26.16
CA ASP A 610 10.67 -15.87 -26.23
C ASP A 610 9.34 -16.69 -26.25
N PRO A 611 9.39 -18.02 -26.43
CA PRO A 611 8.18 -18.83 -26.63
C PRO A 611 7.41 -19.22 -25.35
N ARG A 612 7.75 -18.68 -24.16
CA ARG A 612 7.13 -19.04 -22.85
C ARG A 612 5.61 -18.87 -22.77
N ASP A 613 5.04 -18.05 -23.64
CA ASP A 613 3.65 -17.59 -23.56
C ASP A 613 2.80 -18.12 -24.73
N ILE A 614 3.27 -19.13 -25.48
CA ILE A 614 2.49 -19.68 -26.61
C ILE A 614 1.32 -20.54 -26.12
N TYR A 615 1.50 -21.28 -25.02
CA TYR A 615 0.54 -22.24 -24.43
C TYR A 615 -0.34 -22.94 -25.48
N SER A 616 0.26 -23.81 -26.28
CA SER A 616 -0.38 -24.40 -27.47
C SER A 616 -1.64 -25.22 -27.14
N ASP A 617 -1.80 -25.62 -25.88
CA ASP A 617 -2.90 -26.45 -25.38
C ASP A 617 -3.93 -25.69 -24.51
N ASP A 618 -3.71 -24.40 -24.21
CA ASP A 618 -4.66 -23.58 -23.43
C ASP A 618 -4.86 -22.18 -24.05
N PRO A 619 -5.91 -22.02 -24.88
CA PRO A 619 -6.25 -20.72 -25.50
C PRO A 619 -6.53 -19.60 -24.49
N ARG A 620 -6.86 -19.93 -23.23
CA ARG A 620 -7.11 -18.93 -22.18
C ARG A 620 -5.83 -18.41 -21.54
N ARG A 621 -4.67 -18.97 -21.86
CA ARG A 621 -3.36 -18.53 -21.36
C ARG A 621 -2.43 -18.09 -22.47
N GLN A 622 -2.74 -18.46 -23.71
CA GLN A 622 -1.98 -18.10 -24.89
C GLN A 622 -1.82 -16.57 -25.05
N HIS A 623 -0.57 -16.14 -25.08
CA HIS A 623 -0.08 -14.80 -25.37
C HIS A 623 -0.55 -13.70 -24.41
N ILE A 624 -1.11 -14.02 -23.25
CA ILE A 624 -1.69 -13.02 -22.34
C ILE A 624 -0.65 -12.01 -21.90
N PHE A 625 0.55 -12.46 -21.52
CA PHE A 625 1.60 -11.59 -21.02
C PHE A 625 2.21 -10.77 -22.16
N TYR A 626 2.44 -11.39 -23.31
CA TYR A 626 2.97 -10.70 -24.49
C TYR A 626 1.99 -9.62 -24.99
N GLN A 627 0.70 -9.96 -25.11
CA GLN A 627 -0.34 -9.01 -25.49
C GLN A 627 -0.43 -7.87 -24.49
N SER A 628 -0.28 -8.13 -23.19
CA SER A 628 -0.28 -7.07 -22.17
C SER A 628 0.85 -6.06 -22.39
N VAL A 629 2.06 -6.51 -22.72
CA VAL A 629 3.19 -5.63 -23.08
C VAL A 629 2.86 -4.79 -24.32
N VAL A 630 2.33 -5.42 -25.37
CA VAL A 630 1.93 -4.75 -26.61
C VAL A 630 0.84 -3.69 -26.34
N GLU A 631 -0.22 -4.05 -25.61
CA GLU A 631 -1.30 -3.12 -25.24
C GLU A 631 -0.79 -1.98 -24.37
N GLY A 632 0.18 -2.24 -23.49
CA GLY A 632 0.86 -1.22 -22.71
C GLY A 632 1.50 -0.16 -23.60
N ILE A 633 2.22 -0.59 -24.65
CA ILE A 633 2.80 0.32 -25.66
C ILE A 633 1.68 1.08 -26.40
N LEU A 634 0.68 0.36 -26.94
CA LEU A 634 -0.40 0.98 -27.74
C LEU A 634 -1.22 1.99 -26.93
N SER A 635 -1.37 1.79 -25.63
CA SER A 635 -2.07 2.72 -24.73
C SER A 635 -1.42 4.12 -24.67
N THR A 636 -0.17 4.24 -25.09
CA THR A 636 0.55 5.53 -25.15
C THR A 636 0.26 6.33 -26.43
N GLY A 637 -0.54 5.77 -27.35
CA GLY A 637 -0.84 6.36 -28.67
C GLY A 637 0.30 6.18 -29.68
N LYS A 638 1.25 5.28 -29.41
CA LYS A 638 2.47 5.06 -30.21
C LYS A 638 2.37 3.79 -31.05
N GLN A 639 3.28 3.64 -32.01
CA GLN A 639 3.35 2.48 -32.88
C GLN A 639 4.12 1.35 -32.20
N ALA A 640 3.52 0.16 -32.13
CA ALA A 640 4.18 -1.06 -31.66
C ALA A 640 4.56 -1.92 -32.87
N HIS A 641 5.84 -2.17 -33.06
CA HIS A 641 6.37 -3.07 -34.10
C HIS A 641 6.64 -4.44 -33.50
N ASP A 642 5.68 -5.34 -33.69
CA ASP A 642 5.68 -6.71 -33.19
C ASP A 642 6.65 -7.57 -34.01
N LEU A 643 7.76 -7.94 -33.39
CA LEU A 643 8.80 -8.80 -33.97
C LEU A 643 8.46 -10.29 -33.81
N GLY A 644 7.45 -10.64 -33.01
CA GLY A 644 7.08 -12.01 -32.66
C GLY A 644 8.13 -12.69 -31.76
N ILE A 645 8.23 -14.01 -31.92
CA ILE A 645 9.24 -14.83 -31.23
C ILE A 645 10.58 -14.63 -31.94
N VAL A 646 11.55 -14.06 -31.23
CA VAL A 646 12.89 -13.73 -31.77
C VAL A 646 13.94 -14.01 -30.71
N PRO A 647 15.14 -14.50 -31.05
CA PRO A 647 16.25 -14.52 -30.10
C PRO A 647 16.56 -13.11 -29.62
N ILE A 648 16.83 -12.93 -28.32
CA ILE A 648 17.08 -11.61 -27.75
C ILE A 648 18.21 -10.80 -28.41
N PRO A 649 19.31 -11.37 -28.96
CA PRO A 649 20.28 -10.57 -29.72
C PRO A 649 19.66 -9.82 -30.92
N CYS A 650 18.51 -10.28 -31.44
CA CYS A 650 17.77 -9.59 -32.48
C CYS A 650 17.29 -8.20 -32.06
N MET A 651 17.10 -7.93 -30.76
CA MET A 651 16.60 -6.64 -30.27
C MET A 651 17.60 -5.50 -30.53
N PRO A 652 18.87 -5.56 -30.07
CA PRO A 652 19.86 -4.55 -30.42
C PRO A 652 20.21 -4.57 -31.93
N TYR A 653 20.14 -5.72 -32.62
CA TYR A 653 20.30 -5.74 -34.08
C TYR A 653 19.19 -4.97 -34.80
N ALA A 654 17.94 -5.10 -34.37
CA ALA A 654 16.80 -4.42 -34.99
C ALA A 654 16.83 -2.91 -34.74
N LEU A 655 17.27 -2.47 -33.54
CA LEU A 655 17.53 -1.06 -33.28
C LEU A 655 18.61 -0.50 -34.22
N ALA A 656 19.69 -1.25 -34.44
CA ALA A 656 20.75 -0.86 -35.37
C ALA A 656 20.32 -0.91 -36.83
N TYR A 657 19.50 -1.89 -37.21
CA TYR A 657 18.93 -2.01 -38.54
C TYR A 657 18.09 -0.77 -38.91
N CYS A 658 17.29 -0.29 -37.96
CA CYS A 658 16.46 0.90 -38.13
C CYS A 658 17.23 2.22 -38.02
N ASP A 659 18.52 2.20 -37.66
CA ASP A 659 19.33 3.39 -37.46
C ASP A 659 19.99 3.87 -38.76
N CYS A 660 19.17 4.33 -39.70
CA CYS A 660 19.60 5.02 -40.91
C CYS A 660 18.56 6.07 -41.34
N GLN A 661 18.95 6.99 -42.23
CA GLN A 661 18.07 8.08 -42.68
C GLN A 661 16.87 7.60 -43.49
N GLU A 662 17.03 6.50 -44.24
CA GLU A 662 15.99 5.93 -45.11
C GLU A 662 15.01 5.00 -44.38
N SER A 663 15.23 4.75 -43.07
CA SER A 663 14.36 3.88 -42.29
C SER A 663 12.97 4.48 -42.12
N SER A 664 11.94 3.71 -42.48
CA SER A 664 10.55 4.06 -42.22
C SER A 664 10.17 3.91 -40.74
N ILE A 665 11.01 3.23 -39.94
CA ILE A 665 10.78 2.98 -38.52
C ILE A 665 11.81 3.77 -37.72
N GLN A 666 11.42 4.94 -37.22
CA GLN A 666 12.26 5.73 -36.32
C GLN A 666 12.05 5.28 -34.88
N THR A 667 13.00 4.51 -34.35
CA THR A 667 12.94 3.96 -33.01
C THR A 667 14.27 4.08 -32.27
N SER A 668 14.19 4.10 -30.94
CA SER A 668 15.35 4.10 -30.04
C SER A 668 15.08 3.28 -28.77
N LEU A 669 13.99 2.50 -28.78
CA LEU A 669 13.50 1.72 -27.66
C LEU A 669 12.96 0.39 -28.15
N ALA A 670 13.41 -0.68 -27.51
CA ALA A 670 13.00 -2.05 -27.78
C ALA A 670 12.67 -2.74 -26.45
N LEU A 671 11.50 -3.38 -26.38
CA LEU A 671 11.04 -4.16 -25.22
C LEU A 671 11.08 -5.65 -25.57
N TYR A 672 11.58 -6.47 -24.65
CA TYR A 672 11.70 -7.91 -24.86
C TYR A 672 11.18 -8.69 -23.66
N LYS A 673 10.18 -9.54 -23.91
CA LYS A 673 9.53 -10.36 -22.88
C LYS A 673 10.25 -11.72 -22.77
N SER A 674 10.97 -11.94 -21.68
CA SER A 674 11.62 -13.21 -21.37
C SER A 674 12.19 -13.24 -19.95
N ALA A 675 12.34 -14.45 -19.41
CA ALA A 675 13.18 -14.74 -18.24
C ALA A 675 14.42 -15.61 -18.57
N SER A 676 14.95 -15.57 -19.79
CA SER A 676 16.22 -16.23 -20.21
C SER A 676 16.23 -17.74 -19.91
N HIS A 677 16.98 -18.19 -18.91
CA HIS A 677 17.16 -19.59 -18.53
C HIS A 677 16.18 -20.08 -17.44
N ASN A 678 15.35 -19.19 -16.87
CA ASN A 678 14.40 -19.56 -15.81
C ASN A 678 13.35 -20.58 -16.34
N PRO A 679 12.64 -21.32 -15.48
CA PRO A 679 11.58 -22.25 -15.92
C PRO A 679 10.41 -21.54 -16.61
N ALA A 680 9.59 -22.28 -17.38
CA ALA A 680 8.44 -21.76 -18.13
C ALA A 680 7.40 -20.99 -17.28
N SER A 681 7.32 -21.27 -15.98
CA SER A 681 6.43 -20.57 -15.05
C SER A 681 6.85 -19.14 -14.72
N GLN A 682 8.05 -18.72 -15.13
CA GLN A 682 8.58 -17.38 -14.89
C GLN A 682 8.74 -16.60 -16.19
N ASP A 683 8.55 -15.28 -16.11
CA ASP A 683 8.73 -14.36 -17.22
C ASP A 683 9.37 -13.05 -16.74
N GLY A 684 9.59 -12.12 -17.66
CA GLY A 684 10.25 -10.86 -17.38
C GLY A 684 10.17 -9.86 -18.52
N LEU A 685 10.63 -8.64 -18.26
CA LEU A 685 10.73 -7.57 -19.26
C LEU A 685 12.14 -6.99 -19.26
N LYS A 686 12.80 -7.09 -20.41
CA LYS A 686 14.11 -6.50 -20.71
C LYS A 686 13.94 -5.30 -21.63
N ILE A 687 14.77 -4.27 -21.43
CA ILE A 687 14.66 -2.99 -22.13
C ILE A 687 15.99 -2.68 -22.82
N PHE A 688 15.95 -2.45 -24.12
CA PHE A 688 17.08 -2.02 -24.94
C PHE A 688 16.85 -0.62 -25.47
N ILE A 689 17.90 0.20 -25.47
CA ILE A 689 17.87 1.57 -25.95
C ILE A 689 19.01 1.85 -26.91
N LYS A 690 18.76 2.76 -27.85
CA LYS A 690 19.82 3.47 -28.56
C LYS A 690 20.29 4.65 -27.71
N SER A 691 21.59 4.72 -27.45
CA SER A 691 22.23 5.86 -26.78
C SER A 691 23.52 6.25 -27.51
N TYR A 692 24.26 7.23 -26.99
CA TYR A 692 25.52 7.68 -27.56
C TYR A 692 26.61 7.60 -26.51
N ASN A 693 27.77 7.04 -26.87
CA ASN A 693 28.93 7.03 -25.99
C ASN A 693 29.58 8.43 -25.91
N ASN A 694 30.61 8.58 -25.07
CA ASN A 694 31.32 9.86 -24.88
C ASN A 694 31.99 10.40 -26.15
N GLN A 695 32.14 9.58 -27.18
CA GLN A 695 32.69 9.96 -28.49
C GLN A 695 31.60 10.33 -29.51
N GLY A 696 30.32 10.33 -29.11
CA GLY A 696 29.19 10.62 -29.98
C GLY A 696 28.79 9.47 -30.91
N VAL A 697 29.30 8.26 -30.70
CA VAL A 697 28.97 7.07 -31.49
C VAL A 697 27.73 6.39 -30.93
N ALA A 698 26.81 5.98 -31.80
CA ALA A 698 25.61 5.25 -31.42
C ALA A 698 25.96 3.89 -30.81
N VAL A 699 25.35 3.57 -29.67
CA VAL A 699 25.49 2.28 -28.99
C VAL A 699 24.11 1.75 -28.61
N TYR A 700 23.97 0.42 -28.64
CA TYR A 700 22.70 -0.28 -28.42
C TYR A 700 22.84 -1.14 -27.17
N THR A 701 22.34 -0.64 -26.04
CA THR A 701 22.58 -1.22 -24.72
C THR A 701 21.29 -1.42 -23.95
N LYS A 702 21.37 -2.08 -22.79
CA LYS A 702 20.25 -2.16 -21.85
C LYS A 702 19.95 -0.81 -21.22
N ALA A 703 18.74 -0.66 -20.69
CA ALA A 703 18.32 0.54 -19.96
C ALA A 703 19.25 0.83 -18.75
N PRO A 704 19.64 2.10 -18.52
CA PRO A 704 20.35 2.48 -17.31
C PRO A 704 19.41 2.54 -16.09
N LEU A 705 19.96 2.38 -14.89
CA LEU A 705 19.20 2.40 -13.62
C LEU A 705 18.27 3.61 -13.50
N VAL A 706 18.74 4.80 -13.92
CA VAL A 706 17.94 6.03 -13.81
C VAL A 706 16.64 5.96 -14.65
N LEU A 707 16.68 5.29 -15.80
CA LEU A 707 15.47 5.02 -16.58
C LEU A 707 14.54 4.06 -15.82
N GLU A 708 15.07 3.01 -15.21
CA GLU A 708 14.30 2.04 -14.41
C GLU A 708 13.62 2.67 -13.17
N LEU A 709 14.31 3.60 -12.48
CA LEU A 709 13.74 4.39 -11.39
C LEU A 709 12.60 5.30 -11.88
N THR A 710 12.77 5.87 -13.08
CA THR A 710 11.74 6.71 -13.71
C THR A 710 10.49 5.88 -14.06
N ILE A 711 10.68 4.65 -14.54
CA ILE A 711 9.59 3.71 -14.80
C ILE A 711 8.79 3.45 -13.52
N ALA A 712 9.48 3.14 -12.41
CA ALA A 712 8.82 2.88 -11.14
C ALA A 712 7.98 4.08 -10.66
N ALA A 713 8.51 5.29 -10.82
CA ALA A 713 7.81 6.53 -10.46
C ALA A 713 6.54 6.76 -11.29
N LEU A 714 6.65 6.65 -12.62
CA LEU A 714 5.51 6.84 -13.51
C LEU A 714 4.46 5.74 -13.34
N LEU A 715 4.89 4.49 -13.15
CA LEU A 715 4.00 3.36 -12.86
C LEU A 715 3.17 3.60 -11.60
N TYR A 716 3.80 4.04 -10.52
CA TYR A 716 3.11 4.38 -9.27
C TYR A 716 2.17 5.59 -9.45
N LYS A 717 2.57 6.58 -10.25
CA LYS A 717 1.72 7.73 -10.58
C LYS A 717 0.45 7.32 -11.33
N ASP A 718 0.59 6.49 -12.36
CA ASP A 718 -0.53 5.97 -13.16
C ASP A 718 -1.45 5.09 -12.30
N ALA A 719 -0.91 4.34 -11.34
CA ALA A 719 -1.70 3.55 -10.40
C ALA A 719 -2.59 4.40 -9.49
N LEU A 720 -2.12 5.60 -9.11
CA LEU A 720 -2.85 6.54 -8.26
C LEU A 720 -3.90 7.34 -9.04
N ASN A 721 -3.55 7.78 -10.25
CA ASN A 721 -4.43 8.55 -11.11
C ASN A 721 -4.43 7.91 -12.49
N PRO A 722 -5.29 6.89 -12.70
CA PRO A 722 -5.37 6.20 -13.98
C PRO A 722 -5.55 7.21 -15.12
N PRO A 723 -4.75 7.10 -16.20
CA PRO A 723 -4.83 8.04 -17.30
C PRO A 723 -6.22 7.95 -17.95
N LYS A 724 -6.78 9.10 -18.34
CA LYS A 724 -8.01 9.13 -19.15
C LYS A 724 -7.75 8.46 -20.49
N ALA A 725 -8.74 7.73 -21.01
CA ALA A 725 -8.65 7.08 -22.32
C ALA A 725 -8.19 8.09 -23.39
N LYS A 726 -7.09 7.75 -24.07
CA LYS A 726 -6.55 8.47 -25.24
C LYS A 726 -6.79 7.65 -26.50
N ASP A 727 -6.50 8.24 -27.66
CA ASP A 727 -6.40 7.50 -28.92
C ASP A 727 -5.41 6.34 -28.78
N ARG A 728 -5.84 5.15 -29.21
CA ARG A 728 -5.03 3.94 -29.19
C ARG A 728 -3.99 4.00 -30.31
N GLY A 729 -2.77 3.55 -30.01
CA GLY A 729 -1.69 3.43 -30.97
C GLY A 729 -1.96 2.39 -32.06
N VAL A 730 -0.99 2.18 -32.95
CA VAL A 730 -1.10 1.27 -34.10
C VAL A 730 -0.15 0.09 -33.94
N LEU A 731 -0.64 -1.12 -34.18
CA LEU A 731 0.14 -2.35 -34.18
C LEU A 731 0.62 -2.66 -35.60
N HIS A 732 1.93 -2.84 -35.77
CA HIS A 732 2.58 -3.24 -37.02
C HIS A 732 3.23 -4.61 -36.86
N LYS A 733 2.74 -5.62 -37.58
CA LYS A 733 3.40 -6.93 -37.64
C LYS A 733 4.70 -6.84 -38.42
N SER A 734 5.82 -7.03 -37.73
CA SER A 734 7.18 -6.81 -38.22
C SER A 734 8.06 -8.07 -38.10
N GLU A 735 7.46 -9.25 -37.93
CA GLU A 735 8.13 -10.57 -37.87
C GLU A 735 9.06 -10.83 -39.08
N LYS A 736 8.64 -10.40 -40.28
CA LYS A 736 9.46 -10.53 -41.50
C LYS A 736 10.75 -9.70 -41.41
N MET A 737 10.66 -8.50 -40.86
CA MET A 737 11.83 -7.64 -40.64
C MET A 737 12.75 -8.30 -39.61
N ALA A 738 12.20 -8.82 -38.51
CA ALA A 738 13.01 -9.52 -37.50
C ALA A 738 13.79 -10.71 -38.08
N LYS A 739 13.11 -11.54 -38.90
CA LYS A 739 13.76 -12.62 -39.64
C LYS A 739 14.91 -12.10 -40.49
N GLU A 740 14.66 -11.07 -41.29
CA GLU A 740 15.64 -10.49 -42.20
C GLU A 740 16.86 -9.95 -41.46
N VAL A 741 16.64 -9.20 -40.38
CA VAL A 741 17.69 -8.65 -39.52
C VAL A 741 18.57 -9.76 -38.98
N LEU A 742 17.97 -10.81 -38.41
CA LEU A 742 18.73 -11.90 -37.82
C LEU A 742 19.47 -12.72 -38.89
N ALA A 743 18.81 -13.08 -40.00
CA ALA A 743 19.42 -13.83 -41.09
C ALA A 743 20.63 -13.10 -41.68
N ARG A 744 20.47 -11.81 -42.00
CA ARG A 744 21.57 -10.98 -42.53
C ARG A 744 22.73 -10.89 -41.55
N THR A 745 22.45 -10.77 -40.26
CA THR A 745 23.50 -10.66 -39.25
C THR A 745 24.23 -11.99 -39.05
N MET A 746 23.51 -13.11 -38.99
CA MET A 746 24.09 -14.44 -38.76
C MET A 746 24.80 -15.01 -39.99
N LEU A 747 24.36 -14.65 -41.20
CA LEU A 747 24.97 -15.10 -42.45
C LEU A 747 26.04 -14.13 -43.01
N ASP A 748 26.26 -12.97 -42.38
CA ASP A 748 27.34 -12.07 -42.78
C ASP A 748 28.69 -12.75 -42.54
N ALA A 749 29.48 -12.91 -43.60
CA ALA A 749 30.81 -13.52 -43.54
C ALA A 749 31.76 -12.85 -42.53
N LYS A 750 31.55 -11.58 -42.18
CA LYS A 750 32.35 -10.88 -41.14
C LYS A 750 31.98 -11.29 -39.71
N ASN A 751 30.82 -11.89 -39.52
CA ASN A 751 30.32 -12.37 -38.23
C ASN A 751 30.49 -13.88 -38.06
N LEU A 752 31.04 -14.56 -39.07
CA LEU A 752 31.20 -16.00 -39.09
C LEU A 752 32.67 -16.39 -38.93
N PRO A 753 33.02 -17.27 -37.98
CA PRO A 753 34.37 -17.77 -37.82
C PRO A 753 34.62 -18.98 -38.74
N PRO A 754 35.86 -19.22 -39.20
CA PRO A 754 36.16 -20.43 -39.95
C PRO A 754 36.14 -21.66 -39.03
N LEU A 755 35.32 -22.66 -39.31
CA LEU A 755 35.37 -23.95 -38.60
C LEU A 755 36.25 -24.93 -39.39
N LYS A 756 36.92 -25.83 -38.69
CA LYS A 756 37.76 -26.86 -39.31
C LYS A 756 37.57 -28.20 -38.61
N SER A 757 37.43 -29.27 -39.38
CA SER A 757 37.33 -30.65 -38.86
C SER A 757 36.20 -30.87 -37.85
N VAL A 758 35.02 -30.30 -38.11
CA VAL A 758 33.80 -30.52 -37.29
C VAL A 758 32.97 -31.62 -37.93
N GLY A 759 33.16 -32.86 -37.48
CA GLY A 759 32.46 -34.03 -38.01
C GLY A 759 31.02 -34.16 -37.52
N PHE A 760 30.70 -33.59 -36.37
CA PHE A 760 29.38 -33.63 -35.76
C PHE A 760 29.09 -32.46 -34.84
N LEU A 761 27.86 -31.94 -34.91
CA LEU A 761 27.35 -30.90 -34.03
C LEU A 761 25.88 -31.17 -33.66
N VAL A 762 25.58 -31.24 -32.37
CA VAL A 762 24.19 -31.19 -31.88
C VAL A 762 23.91 -29.83 -31.24
N ALA A 763 22.86 -29.13 -31.66
CA ALA A 763 22.45 -27.89 -31.00
C ALA A 763 21.18 -28.13 -30.17
N ASP A 764 21.30 -27.92 -28.86
CA ASP A 764 20.18 -27.84 -27.94
C ASP A 764 19.64 -26.42 -27.95
N LEU A 765 18.43 -26.25 -28.51
CA LEU A 765 17.75 -24.97 -28.67
C LEU A 765 16.84 -24.62 -27.48
N ALA A 766 16.88 -25.40 -26.40
CA ALA A 766 16.23 -25.13 -25.10
C ALA A 766 14.70 -24.99 -25.12
N HIS A 767 14.04 -25.43 -26.19
CA HIS A 767 12.67 -25.05 -26.57
C HIS A 767 12.47 -23.53 -26.52
N GLY A 768 13.55 -22.79 -26.80
CA GLY A 768 13.64 -21.34 -26.70
C GLY A 768 13.42 -20.63 -28.02
N ALA A 769 13.84 -19.38 -28.10
CA ALA A 769 13.58 -18.53 -29.26
C ALA A 769 14.20 -19.07 -30.56
N PHE A 770 15.42 -19.62 -30.51
CA PHE A 770 16.07 -20.26 -31.67
C PHE A 770 15.35 -21.52 -32.17
N ALA A 771 14.46 -22.12 -31.35
CA ALA A 771 13.66 -23.27 -31.76
C ALA A 771 12.55 -22.90 -32.77
N ALA A 772 12.25 -21.63 -32.99
CA ALA A 772 11.26 -21.26 -34.00
C ALA A 772 11.72 -21.74 -35.39
N PRO A 773 10.84 -22.33 -36.22
CA PRO A 773 11.22 -22.98 -37.49
C PRO A 773 12.07 -22.09 -38.40
N ILE A 774 11.73 -20.81 -38.42
CA ILE A 774 12.35 -19.81 -39.28
C ILE A 774 13.83 -19.55 -38.97
N TYR A 775 14.26 -19.76 -37.72
CA TYR A 775 15.66 -19.61 -37.31
C TYR A 775 16.42 -20.93 -37.46
N GLN A 776 15.73 -22.07 -37.33
CA GLN A 776 16.30 -23.37 -37.69
C GLN A 776 16.73 -23.40 -39.16
N ASP A 777 15.96 -22.78 -40.05
CA ASP A 777 16.31 -22.67 -41.48
C ASP A 777 17.63 -21.91 -41.67
N ILE A 778 17.82 -20.78 -40.98
CA ILE A 778 19.08 -20.00 -41.02
C ILE A 778 20.26 -20.85 -40.53
N LEU A 779 20.06 -21.63 -39.45
CA LEU A 779 21.11 -22.53 -38.95
C LEU A 779 21.42 -23.67 -39.93
N ARG A 780 20.41 -24.22 -40.62
CA ARG A 780 20.57 -25.27 -41.62
C ARG A 780 21.32 -24.79 -42.86
N GLU A 781 21.17 -23.53 -43.22
CA GLU A 781 21.94 -22.87 -44.28
C GLU A 781 23.38 -22.61 -43.82
N MET A 782 23.55 -22.02 -42.63
CA MET A 782 24.84 -21.58 -42.13
C MET A 782 25.82 -22.71 -41.81
N LEU A 783 25.39 -23.79 -41.13
CA LEU A 783 26.30 -24.79 -40.57
C LEU A 783 27.09 -25.60 -41.64
N PRO A 784 26.47 -26.08 -42.74
CA PRO A 784 27.19 -26.76 -43.81
C PRO A 784 28.26 -25.87 -44.46
N ASP A 785 27.94 -24.61 -44.73
CA ASP A 785 28.86 -23.65 -45.37
C ASP A 785 30.08 -23.34 -44.50
N LEU A 786 29.94 -23.48 -43.18
CA LEU A 786 31.05 -23.37 -42.23
C LEU A 786 31.92 -24.64 -42.15
N GLY A 787 31.52 -25.75 -42.76
CA GLY A 787 32.25 -27.01 -42.75
C GLY A 787 31.84 -27.98 -41.64
N VAL A 788 30.59 -27.91 -41.16
CA VAL A 788 30.01 -28.92 -40.27
C VAL A 788 29.47 -30.09 -41.10
N GLU A 789 30.02 -31.29 -40.93
CA GLU A 789 29.66 -32.44 -41.76
C GLU A 789 28.26 -33.00 -41.44
N ASN A 790 27.93 -33.14 -40.16
CA ASN A 790 26.65 -33.67 -39.69
C ASN A 790 26.13 -32.84 -38.53
N PHE A 791 24.83 -32.50 -38.55
CA PHE A 791 24.21 -31.78 -37.44
C PHE A 791 22.73 -32.10 -37.27
N PHE A 792 22.22 -31.90 -36.06
CA PHE A 792 20.79 -31.85 -35.79
C PHE A 792 20.46 -31.00 -34.57
N PHE A 793 19.17 -30.74 -34.38
CA PHE A 793 18.65 -29.91 -33.31
C PHE A 793 17.85 -30.77 -32.33
N VAL A 794 18.01 -30.48 -31.04
CA VAL A 794 17.15 -30.99 -29.97
C VAL A 794 16.55 -29.79 -29.23
N GLY A 795 15.53 -30.02 -28.41
CA GLY A 795 14.87 -28.92 -27.72
C GLY A 795 14.25 -27.93 -28.72
N ASN A 796 13.70 -28.40 -29.84
CA ASN A 796 13.35 -27.55 -30.99
C ASN A 796 11.84 -27.51 -31.29
N HIS A 797 11.02 -27.89 -30.30
CA HIS A 797 9.55 -27.95 -30.37
C HIS A 797 8.92 -27.23 -29.18
N PRO A 798 8.89 -25.88 -29.16
CA PRO A 798 8.33 -25.13 -28.04
C PRO A 798 6.81 -25.29 -27.95
N ASP A 799 6.28 -25.51 -26.75
CA ASP A 799 4.83 -25.60 -26.50
C ASP A 799 4.30 -24.55 -25.50
N GLY A 800 5.19 -23.76 -24.90
CA GLY A 800 4.90 -22.78 -23.85
C GLY A 800 5.14 -23.30 -22.41
N LYS A 801 5.41 -24.59 -22.24
CA LYS A 801 5.64 -25.24 -20.94
C LYS A 801 7.01 -25.89 -20.82
N ASN A 802 7.65 -26.21 -21.94
CA ASN A 802 8.90 -26.98 -22.01
C ASN A 802 10.18 -26.16 -22.23
N ILE A 803 10.11 -24.83 -22.26
CA ILE A 803 11.33 -24.00 -22.33
C ILE A 803 12.25 -24.27 -21.13
N ASN A 804 13.55 -24.44 -21.40
CA ASN A 804 14.56 -24.84 -20.41
C ASN A 804 14.09 -26.01 -19.52
N SER A 805 13.40 -26.99 -20.11
CA SER A 805 12.81 -28.09 -19.35
C SER A 805 13.87 -28.86 -18.56
N ASN A 806 13.51 -29.20 -17.32
CA ASN A 806 14.29 -30.05 -16.43
C ASN A 806 13.56 -31.36 -16.09
N HIS A 807 12.60 -31.78 -16.92
CA HIS A 807 11.72 -32.91 -16.63
C HIS A 807 11.91 -34.09 -17.59
N GLY A 808 11.88 -35.30 -17.03
CA GLY A 808 11.86 -36.55 -17.81
C GLY A 808 13.07 -36.71 -18.73
N GLN A 809 12.80 -37.09 -19.98
CA GLN A 809 13.81 -37.26 -21.04
C GLN A 809 13.92 -36.04 -21.97
N ASP A 810 13.25 -34.94 -21.63
CA ASP A 810 13.22 -33.71 -22.40
C ASP A 810 13.97 -32.60 -21.64
N ARG A 811 15.16 -32.93 -21.11
CA ARG A 811 15.97 -31.97 -20.35
C ARG A 811 16.87 -31.20 -21.30
N VAL A 812 16.75 -29.88 -21.26
CA VAL A 812 17.38 -28.99 -22.24
C VAL A 812 17.81 -27.67 -21.63
N GLY A 813 18.82 -27.04 -22.23
CA GLY A 813 19.23 -25.67 -21.93
C GLY A 813 20.54 -25.53 -21.15
N ALA A 814 21.19 -24.38 -21.37
CA ALA A 814 22.53 -24.04 -20.89
C ALA A 814 22.71 -24.10 -19.36
N ALA A 815 21.76 -23.59 -18.58
CA ALA A 815 21.94 -23.36 -17.14
C ALA A 815 22.15 -24.64 -16.31
N HIS A 816 21.79 -25.81 -16.85
CA HIS A 816 22.02 -27.09 -16.17
C HIS A 816 23.50 -27.49 -16.06
N LEU A 817 24.36 -26.83 -16.84
CA LEU A 817 25.80 -27.09 -16.91
C LEU A 817 26.63 -26.13 -16.05
N GLU A 818 26.01 -25.22 -15.32
CA GLU A 818 26.72 -24.27 -14.46
C GLU A 818 27.57 -25.00 -13.41
N ASN A 819 28.85 -24.61 -13.28
CA ASN A 819 29.86 -25.24 -12.42
C ASN A 819 30.16 -26.72 -12.75
N ILE A 820 29.95 -27.14 -14.00
CA ILE A 820 30.27 -28.48 -14.49
C ILE A 820 31.35 -28.38 -15.55
N TYR A 821 32.43 -29.13 -15.37
CA TYR A 821 33.60 -29.10 -16.26
C TYR A 821 33.73 -30.39 -17.08
N THR A 822 33.27 -31.53 -16.55
CA THR A 822 33.30 -32.82 -17.26
C THR A 822 32.04 -33.63 -17.00
N ILE A 823 31.61 -34.41 -18.00
CA ILE A 823 30.48 -35.34 -17.91
C ILE A 823 30.90 -36.68 -18.52
N SER A 824 30.87 -37.73 -17.71
CA SER A 824 31.16 -39.09 -18.19
C SER A 824 29.90 -39.78 -18.70
N ARG A 825 30.07 -40.90 -19.43
CA ARG A 825 28.94 -41.71 -19.89
C ARG A 825 28.04 -42.20 -18.75
N SER A 826 28.61 -42.54 -17.59
CA SER A 826 27.82 -42.99 -16.44
C SER A 826 27.00 -41.88 -15.80
N ASP A 827 27.30 -40.60 -16.05
CA ASP A 827 26.55 -39.48 -15.49
C ASP A 827 25.19 -39.23 -16.20
N ILE A 828 24.99 -39.82 -17.38
CA ILE A 828 23.74 -39.74 -18.17
C ILE A 828 22.86 -41.00 -18.06
N GLU A 829 23.24 -41.97 -17.23
CA GLU A 829 22.46 -43.19 -16.95
C GLU A 829 21.27 -42.92 -16.02
N GLU A 830 20.26 -43.81 -16.03
CA GLU A 830 19.05 -43.64 -15.22
C GLU A 830 19.37 -43.42 -13.72
N GLY A 831 18.73 -42.40 -13.13
CA GLY A 831 18.96 -42.00 -11.73
C GLY A 831 20.18 -41.10 -11.51
N LYS A 832 20.92 -40.74 -12.55
CA LYS A 832 22.11 -39.85 -12.47
C LYS A 832 21.79 -38.41 -12.86
N LYS A 833 22.71 -37.48 -12.55
CA LYS A 833 22.47 -36.03 -12.62
C LYS A 833 22.06 -35.55 -14.02
N PHE A 834 22.62 -36.14 -15.07
CA PHE A 834 22.38 -35.72 -16.46
C PHE A 834 21.59 -36.74 -17.27
N TYR A 835 20.90 -37.68 -16.61
CA TYR A 835 19.92 -38.52 -17.27
C TYR A 835 18.84 -37.65 -17.94
N GLY A 836 18.47 -38.00 -19.17
CA GLY A 836 17.40 -37.34 -19.89
C GLY A 836 17.79 -36.08 -20.68
N PHE A 837 19.09 -35.80 -20.87
CA PHE A 837 19.57 -34.75 -21.78
C PHE A 837 19.82 -35.29 -23.19
N PRO A 838 18.99 -34.95 -24.20
CA PRO A 838 19.12 -35.50 -25.54
C PRO A 838 20.44 -35.11 -26.23
N ALA A 839 20.91 -33.86 -26.06
CA ALA A 839 22.15 -33.38 -26.69
C ALA A 839 23.39 -34.11 -26.14
N LEU A 840 23.50 -34.26 -24.82
CA LEU A 840 24.65 -34.93 -24.19
C LEU A 840 24.70 -36.41 -24.59
N LYS A 841 23.55 -37.09 -24.58
CA LYS A 841 23.43 -38.48 -25.03
C LYS A 841 23.83 -38.62 -26.50
N SER A 842 23.28 -37.76 -27.36
CA SER A 842 23.57 -37.77 -28.80
C SER A 842 25.06 -37.59 -29.10
N LEU A 843 25.72 -36.68 -28.39
CA LEU A 843 27.15 -36.42 -28.54
C LEU A 843 27.99 -37.62 -28.10
N LEU A 844 27.66 -38.25 -26.97
CA LEU A 844 28.35 -39.46 -26.49
C LEU A 844 28.13 -40.66 -27.43
N ASP A 845 26.91 -40.86 -27.94
CA ASP A 845 26.58 -41.98 -28.82
C ASP A 845 27.26 -41.83 -30.19
N PHE A 846 27.23 -40.63 -30.79
CA PHE A 846 27.97 -40.35 -32.02
C PHE A 846 29.48 -40.53 -31.82
N GLY A 847 30.00 -40.01 -30.70
CA GLY A 847 31.41 -40.08 -30.34
C GLY A 847 31.94 -41.50 -30.28
N GLN A 848 31.15 -42.41 -29.68
CA GLN A 848 31.49 -43.83 -29.59
C GLN A 848 31.46 -44.53 -30.95
N GLN A 849 30.43 -44.28 -31.76
CA GLN A 849 30.27 -44.89 -33.09
C GLN A 849 31.35 -44.44 -34.08
N ASN A 850 31.89 -43.23 -33.91
CA ASN A 850 32.87 -42.61 -34.81
C ASN A 850 34.25 -42.41 -34.15
N ARG A 851 34.55 -43.18 -33.10
CA ARG A 851 35.71 -42.97 -32.23
C ARG A 851 37.03 -42.89 -32.99
N GLU A 852 37.26 -43.80 -33.94
CA GLU A 852 38.49 -43.83 -34.75
C GLU A 852 38.69 -42.55 -35.57
N LYS A 853 37.62 -42.07 -36.23
CA LYS A 853 37.64 -40.81 -36.99
C LYS A 853 37.95 -39.62 -36.10
N LEU A 854 37.40 -39.59 -34.88
CA LEU A 854 37.63 -38.52 -33.91
C LEU A 854 39.06 -38.56 -33.33
N GLN A 855 39.62 -39.75 -33.10
CA GLN A 855 41.03 -39.92 -32.69
C GLN A 855 42.02 -39.46 -33.76
N ASN A 856 41.61 -39.46 -35.03
CA ASN A 856 42.42 -39.01 -36.18
C ASN A 856 42.26 -37.52 -36.51
N GLY A 857 41.60 -36.73 -35.67
CA GLY A 857 41.59 -35.26 -35.76
C GLY A 857 40.27 -34.61 -36.16
N SER A 858 39.21 -35.39 -36.40
CA SER A 858 37.83 -34.86 -36.45
C SER A 858 37.33 -34.55 -35.03
N THR A 859 36.40 -33.60 -34.90
CA THR A 859 35.82 -33.21 -33.60
C THR A 859 34.30 -33.34 -33.62
N ALA A 860 33.71 -33.55 -32.44
CA ALA A 860 32.27 -33.66 -32.23
C ALA A 860 31.85 -32.76 -31.05
N TRP A 861 30.78 -31.99 -31.24
CA TRP A 861 30.42 -30.89 -30.35
C TRP A 861 28.93 -30.88 -30.00
N ALA A 862 28.61 -30.29 -28.85
CA ALA A 862 27.27 -29.80 -28.55
C ALA A 862 27.29 -28.30 -28.25
N ILE A 863 26.29 -27.57 -28.75
CA ILE A 863 26.00 -26.19 -28.36
C ILE A 863 24.70 -26.22 -27.57
N LEU A 864 24.70 -25.73 -26.34
CA LEU A 864 23.51 -25.65 -25.50
C LEU A 864 23.21 -24.19 -25.23
N VAL A 865 22.15 -23.65 -25.82
CA VAL A 865 21.70 -22.26 -25.57
C VAL A 865 20.69 -22.21 -24.44
N ASP A 866 20.33 -21.01 -23.98
CA ASP A 866 19.19 -20.79 -23.09
C ASP A 866 17.94 -20.32 -23.84
N GLY A 867 16.85 -20.11 -23.10
CA GLY A 867 15.52 -19.85 -23.65
C GLY A 867 15.41 -18.62 -24.56
N ASP A 868 16.14 -17.53 -24.29
CA ASP A 868 16.19 -16.36 -25.18
C ASP A 868 17.43 -16.29 -26.08
N GLY A 869 18.41 -17.16 -25.84
CA GLY A 869 19.51 -17.43 -26.75
C GLY A 869 20.69 -16.45 -26.65
N ASP A 870 20.83 -15.73 -25.53
CA ASP A 870 22.01 -14.88 -25.30
C ASP A 870 23.19 -15.61 -24.66
N ARG A 871 22.93 -16.76 -24.01
CA ARG A 871 23.92 -17.60 -23.35
C ARG A 871 24.15 -18.90 -24.10
N SER A 872 25.32 -19.48 -23.89
CA SER A 872 25.64 -20.80 -24.36
C SER A 872 26.73 -21.49 -23.56
N TYR A 873 26.61 -22.80 -23.41
CA TYR A 873 27.73 -23.69 -23.08
C TYR A 873 28.08 -24.52 -24.31
N VAL A 874 29.37 -24.86 -24.43
CA VAL A 874 29.87 -25.75 -25.48
C VAL A 874 30.37 -27.04 -24.83
N ALA A 875 30.03 -28.19 -25.40
CA ALA A 875 30.59 -29.47 -24.99
C ALA A 875 31.44 -30.09 -26.10
N LEU A 876 32.65 -30.55 -25.77
CA LEU A 876 33.55 -31.27 -26.67
C LEU A 876 33.62 -32.75 -26.26
N TYR A 877 33.39 -33.66 -27.19
CA TYR A 877 33.63 -35.09 -26.95
C TYR A 877 35.13 -35.42 -26.96
N ASN A 878 35.60 -36.10 -25.92
CA ASN A 878 36.96 -36.61 -25.80
C ASN A 878 37.03 -38.10 -26.22
N PRO A 879 37.60 -38.42 -27.39
CA PRO A 879 37.60 -39.79 -27.90
C PRO A 879 38.63 -40.70 -27.21
N PHE A 880 39.48 -40.17 -26.33
CA PHE A 880 40.48 -40.96 -25.59
C PHE A 880 39.93 -41.46 -24.25
N HIS A 881 39.04 -40.70 -23.61
CA HIS A 881 38.49 -41.01 -22.29
C HIS A 881 36.97 -41.27 -22.26
N ASP A 882 36.27 -41.17 -23.42
CA ASP A 882 34.81 -41.35 -23.54
C ASP A 882 34.02 -40.48 -22.54
N ASN A 883 34.36 -39.20 -22.51
CA ASN A 883 33.70 -38.19 -21.70
C ASN A 883 33.52 -36.88 -22.49
N LEU A 884 32.69 -35.99 -21.96
CA LEU A 884 32.45 -34.66 -22.47
C LEU A 884 33.22 -33.65 -21.62
N GLN A 885 33.93 -32.74 -22.26
CA GLN A 885 34.43 -31.53 -21.64
C GLN A 885 33.40 -30.42 -21.82
N ILE A 886 33.02 -29.78 -20.74
CA ILE A 886 32.10 -28.65 -20.74
C ILE A 886 32.92 -27.37 -20.67
N ILE A 887 32.63 -26.45 -21.59
CA ILE A 887 33.34 -25.19 -21.77
C ILE A 887 32.35 -24.08 -21.44
N ASP A 888 32.62 -23.38 -20.35
CA ASP A 888 31.81 -22.28 -19.85
C ASP A 888 32.17 -20.94 -20.52
N GLY A 889 31.61 -19.84 -20.00
CA GLY A 889 31.87 -18.51 -20.56
C GLY A 889 33.29 -18.00 -20.32
N ASP A 890 33.89 -18.32 -19.16
CA ASP A 890 35.27 -17.94 -18.83
C ASP A 890 36.25 -18.67 -19.77
N GLU A 891 36.08 -19.98 -19.91
CA GLU A 891 36.92 -20.82 -20.76
C GLU A 891 36.74 -20.46 -22.25
N SER A 892 35.50 -20.15 -22.66
CA SER A 892 35.23 -19.62 -24.00
C SER A 892 35.95 -18.31 -24.28
N LEU A 893 35.91 -17.35 -23.34
CA LEU A 893 36.63 -16.09 -23.46
C LEU A 893 38.15 -16.32 -23.52
N TYR A 894 38.67 -17.26 -22.72
CA TYR A 894 40.08 -17.66 -22.75
C TYR A 894 40.52 -18.10 -24.15
N TYR A 895 39.84 -19.07 -24.75
CA TYR A 895 40.22 -19.58 -26.07
C TYR A 895 40.08 -18.53 -27.17
N GLN A 896 39.00 -17.74 -27.13
CA GLN A 896 38.78 -16.72 -28.15
C GLN A 896 39.83 -15.60 -28.06
N ALA A 897 40.13 -15.12 -26.85
CA ALA A 897 41.17 -14.12 -26.64
C ALA A 897 42.54 -14.65 -27.08
N LEU A 898 42.87 -15.90 -26.75
CA LEU A 898 44.12 -16.52 -27.16
C LEU A 898 44.21 -16.69 -28.69
N ALA A 899 43.14 -17.13 -29.34
CA ALA A 899 43.08 -17.27 -30.80
C ALA A 899 43.26 -15.91 -31.50
N LEU A 900 42.64 -14.85 -30.97
CA LEU A 900 42.81 -13.49 -31.49
C LEU A 900 44.25 -12.98 -31.31
N ALA A 901 44.88 -13.22 -30.15
CA ALA A 901 46.28 -12.86 -29.91
C ALA A 901 47.24 -13.61 -30.85
N GLN A 902 46.98 -14.89 -31.08
CA GLN A 902 47.78 -15.74 -31.97
C GLN A 902 47.64 -15.37 -33.45
N ALA A 903 46.48 -14.89 -33.86
CA ALA A 903 46.24 -14.37 -35.21
C ALA A 903 46.81 -12.95 -35.41
N GLN A 904 47.49 -12.39 -34.40
CA GLN A 904 47.90 -10.97 -34.34
C GLN A 904 46.74 -9.98 -34.48
N ASN A 905 45.50 -10.41 -34.19
CA ASN A 905 44.31 -9.57 -34.26
C ASN A 905 44.01 -8.85 -32.94
N ILE A 906 44.65 -9.24 -31.83
CA ILE A 906 44.72 -8.43 -30.60
C ILE A 906 46.02 -7.62 -30.61
N HIS A 907 45.87 -6.30 -30.68
CA HIS A 907 46.93 -5.31 -30.55
C HIS A 907 46.85 -4.58 -29.19
N SER A 908 47.93 -3.89 -28.81
CA SER A 908 47.87 -2.77 -27.85
C SER A 908 46.67 -1.89 -28.19
N LEU A 909 45.78 -1.61 -27.21
CA LEU A 909 44.44 -0.96 -27.30
C LEU A 909 43.22 -1.88 -27.12
N HIS A 910 43.35 -3.22 -27.15
CA HIS A 910 42.19 -4.08 -26.92
C HIS A 910 41.80 -4.12 -25.43
N LEU A 911 40.51 -3.92 -25.17
CA LEU A 911 39.86 -4.10 -23.89
C LEU A 911 39.12 -5.44 -23.90
N LEU A 912 39.34 -6.27 -22.89
CA LEU A 912 38.55 -7.47 -22.62
C LEU A 912 37.89 -7.32 -21.27
N ALA A 913 36.62 -7.72 -21.16
CA ALA A 913 35.87 -7.60 -19.91
C ALA A 913 35.44 -8.97 -19.37
N PHE A 914 35.43 -9.08 -18.05
CA PHE A 914 34.84 -10.21 -17.32
C PHE A 914 34.24 -9.70 -16.02
N THR A 915 33.42 -10.50 -15.35
CA THR A 915 32.71 -10.06 -14.15
C THR A 915 33.41 -10.52 -12.88
N VAL A 916 32.98 -9.97 -11.75
CA VAL A 916 33.33 -10.43 -10.39
C VAL A 916 32.99 -11.90 -10.11
N GLU A 917 32.22 -12.57 -10.98
CA GLU A 917 31.89 -14.00 -10.85
C GLU A 917 32.80 -14.90 -11.70
N SER A 918 33.74 -14.32 -12.45
CA SER A 918 34.75 -15.08 -13.19
C SER A 918 35.77 -15.68 -12.24
N SER A 919 36.20 -16.90 -12.55
CA SER A 919 37.09 -17.68 -11.69
C SER A 919 38.52 -17.16 -11.68
N VAL A 920 39.16 -17.22 -10.51
CA VAL A 920 40.55 -16.76 -10.34
C VAL A 920 41.55 -17.56 -11.21
N PRO A 921 41.46 -18.90 -11.32
CA PRO A 921 42.33 -19.66 -12.23
C PRO A 921 42.24 -19.20 -13.68
N PHE A 922 41.04 -18.89 -14.17
CA PHE A 922 40.84 -18.32 -15.50
C PHE A 922 41.56 -16.98 -15.65
N ILE A 923 41.36 -16.05 -14.72
CA ILE A 923 41.96 -14.71 -14.79
C ILE A 923 43.49 -14.80 -14.85
N ASN A 924 44.09 -15.58 -13.95
CA ASN A 924 45.54 -15.79 -13.91
C ASN A 924 46.07 -16.43 -15.21
N ALA A 925 45.39 -17.46 -15.72
CA ALA A 925 45.80 -18.16 -16.93
C ALA A 925 45.67 -17.29 -18.18
N LEU A 926 44.59 -16.51 -18.30
CA LEU A 926 44.41 -15.52 -19.36
C LEU A 926 45.55 -14.49 -19.32
N MET A 927 45.85 -13.97 -18.12
CA MET A 927 46.94 -13.02 -17.93
C MET A 927 48.29 -13.60 -18.36
N GLN A 928 48.62 -14.80 -17.90
CA GLN A 928 49.88 -15.46 -18.23
C GLN A 928 49.99 -15.77 -19.72
N SER A 929 48.89 -16.17 -20.35
CA SER A 929 48.87 -16.54 -21.77
C SER A 929 49.00 -15.33 -22.69
N LEU A 930 48.30 -14.23 -22.39
CA LEU A 930 48.35 -13.01 -23.19
C LEU A 930 49.65 -12.22 -23.02
N LYS A 931 50.27 -12.26 -21.82
CA LYS A 931 51.58 -11.65 -21.55
C LYS A 931 52.70 -12.14 -22.50
N LYS A 932 52.54 -13.32 -23.11
CA LYS A 932 53.48 -13.86 -24.11
C LYS A 932 53.47 -13.10 -25.45
N TYR A 933 52.38 -12.38 -25.73
CA TYR A 933 52.18 -11.67 -26.99
C TYR A 933 52.36 -10.16 -26.85
N ASN A 934 51.79 -9.55 -25.81
CA ASN A 934 51.90 -8.11 -25.54
C ASN A 934 51.89 -7.81 -24.03
N PRO A 935 52.44 -6.66 -23.60
CA PRO A 935 52.28 -6.16 -22.23
C PRO A 935 50.79 -6.02 -21.85
N MET A 936 50.48 -6.25 -20.57
CA MET A 936 49.11 -6.33 -20.06
C MET A 936 48.87 -5.42 -18.85
N GLN A 937 47.62 -5.00 -18.66
CA GLN A 937 47.14 -4.27 -17.48
C GLN A 937 45.81 -4.84 -16.99
N LEU A 938 45.74 -5.17 -15.71
CA LEU A 938 44.49 -5.51 -15.03
C LEU A 938 43.89 -4.24 -14.41
N LEU A 939 42.67 -3.89 -14.80
CA LEU A 939 41.96 -2.70 -14.37
C LEU A 939 41.01 -3.03 -13.21
N LEU A 940 41.56 -2.97 -11.99
CA LEU A 940 40.84 -3.19 -10.72
C LEU A 940 40.17 -1.92 -10.16
N SER A 941 40.22 -0.80 -10.87
CA SER A 941 39.47 0.42 -10.50
C SER A 941 38.92 1.08 -11.76
N GLU A 942 37.77 1.76 -11.63
CA GLU A 942 37.22 2.63 -12.68
C GLU A 942 38.05 3.90 -12.90
N GLU A 943 38.89 4.27 -11.95
CA GLU A 943 39.73 5.48 -12.04
C GLU A 943 41.08 5.22 -12.69
N THR A 944 41.47 3.95 -12.82
CA THR A 944 42.69 3.56 -13.51
C THR A 944 42.55 3.85 -15.00
N PRO A 945 43.40 4.72 -15.59
CA PRO A 945 43.37 4.99 -17.02
C PRO A 945 43.69 3.73 -17.82
N VAL A 946 42.97 3.55 -18.93
CA VAL A 946 43.25 2.50 -19.92
C VAL A 946 44.58 2.84 -20.60
N SER A 947 45.57 1.94 -20.52
CA SER A 947 46.85 2.16 -21.18
C SER A 947 46.73 1.87 -22.68
N PRO A 948 47.17 2.79 -23.56
CA PRO A 948 47.09 2.57 -25.00
C PRO A 948 48.06 1.50 -25.51
N ASP A 949 49.15 1.22 -24.78
CA ASP A 949 50.22 0.32 -25.22
C ASP A 949 50.11 -1.10 -24.64
N LYS A 950 48.98 -1.41 -23.97
CA LYS A 950 48.76 -2.69 -23.28
C LYS A 950 47.46 -3.34 -23.74
N ILE A 951 47.37 -4.65 -23.54
CA ILE A 951 46.08 -5.34 -23.48
C ILE A 951 45.46 -5.05 -22.12
N ASN A 952 44.23 -4.54 -22.10
CA ASN A 952 43.55 -4.12 -20.88
C ASN A 952 42.48 -5.15 -20.51
N LEU A 953 42.57 -5.69 -19.29
CA LEU A 953 41.58 -6.59 -18.71
C LEU A 953 40.72 -5.81 -17.72
N LYS A 954 39.42 -5.71 -17.99
CA LYS A 954 38.47 -4.94 -17.18
C LYS A 954 37.58 -5.86 -16.35
N LEU A 955 37.71 -5.74 -15.04
CA LEU A 955 36.77 -6.34 -14.10
C LEU A 955 35.49 -5.47 -14.04
N CYS A 956 34.34 -6.10 -14.27
CA CYS A 956 33.02 -5.47 -14.21
C CYS A 956 32.20 -6.04 -13.04
N PRO A 957 31.21 -5.29 -12.51
CA PRO A 957 30.21 -5.84 -11.61
C PRO A 957 29.40 -6.98 -12.25
N VAL A 958 28.60 -7.67 -11.45
CA VAL A 958 27.67 -8.72 -11.92
C VAL A 958 26.65 -8.11 -12.90
N GLY A 959 26.44 -8.79 -14.04
CA GLY A 959 25.45 -8.42 -15.04
C GLY A 959 26.09 -7.91 -16.33
N ASP A 960 25.69 -8.53 -17.43
CA ASP A 960 26.12 -8.22 -18.79
C ASP A 960 25.96 -6.73 -19.19
N LYS A 961 25.02 -5.98 -18.60
CA LYS A 961 24.86 -4.54 -18.83
C LYS A 961 26.17 -3.75 -18.60
N HIS A 962 27.00 -4.18 -17.65
CA HIS A 962 28.28 -3.53 -17.34
C HIS A 962 29.36 -3.88 -18.37
N ILE A 963 29.35 -5.11 -18.91
CA ILE A 963 30.21 -5.53 -20.03
C ILE A 963 29.81 -4.77 -21.29
N LEU A 964 28.51 -4.72 -21.61
CA LEU A 964 27.96 -3.99 -22.76
C LEU A 964 28.37 -2.52 -22.73
N LYS A 965 28.39 -1.88 -21.55
CA LYS A 965 28.84 -0.49 -21.41
C LYS A 965 30.31 -0.28 -21.82
N GLN A 966 31.16 -1.29 -21.67
CA GLN A 966 32.57 -1.22 -22.10
C GLN A 966 32.73 -1.29 -23.63
N GLN A 967 31.69 -1.69 -24.37
CA GLN A 967 31.71 -1.84 -25.83
C GLN A 967 32.93 -2.67 -26.29
N CYS A 968 33.13 -3.82 -25.64
CA CYS A 968 34.29 -4.69 -25.85
C CYS A 968 33.89 -6.17 -25.83
N ILE A 969 34.84 -7.07 -26.15
CA ILE A 969 34.62 -8.51 -26.02
C ILE A 969 34.67 -8.83 -24.52
N GLY A 970 33.68 -9.56 -24.03
CA GLY A 970 33.70 -9.99 -22.64
C GLY A 970 32.74 -11.14 -22.38
N ALA A 971 32.87 -11.73 -21.20
CA ALA A 971 32.06 -12.87 -20.82
C ALA A 971 31.67 -12.85 -19.34
N GLU A 972 30.55 -13.48 -19.04
CA GLU A 972 30.21 -14.00 -17.73
C GLU A 972 30.50 -15.50 -17.69
N SER A 973 30.92 -16.05 -16.55
CA SER A 973 31.14 -17.49 -16.37
C SER A 973 29.90 -18.34 -16.66
N SER A 974 28.71 -17.73 -16.59
CA SER A 974 27.41 -18.30 -16.96
C SER A 974 27.23 -18.62 -18.47
N GLY A 975 28.23 -18.33 -19.32
CA GLY A 975 28.17 -18.59 -20.75
C GLY A 975 27.61 -17.44 -21.59
N HIS A 976 27.32 -16.28 -20.98
CA HIS A 976 26.95 -15.06 -21.71
C HIS A 976 28.21 -14.39 -22.27
N ILE A 977 28.43 -14.47 -23.59
CA ILE A 977 29.63 -13.96 -24.25
C ILE A 977 29.25 -12.79 -25.16
N VAL A 978 29.62 -11.58 -24.73
CA VAL A 978 29.42 -10.35 -25.48
C VAL A 978 30.54 -10.17 -26.49
N ARG A 979 30.19 -9.94 -27.75
CA ARG A 979 31.15 -9.60 -28.80
C ARG A 979 30.54 -8.69 -29.85
N PRO A 980 31.37 -8.03 -30.68
CA PRO A 980 30.85 -7.19 -31.75
C PRO A 980 30.37 -8.01 -32.94
N TYR A 981 29.20 -7.66 -33.44
CA TYR A 981 28.64 -8.14 -34.70
C TYR A 981 28.42 -6.96 -35.66
N HIS A 982 28.68 -7.19 -36.94
CA HIS A 982 28.37 -6.27 -38.02
C HIS A 982 26.89 -6.39 -38.37
N VAL A 983 26.16 -5.30 -38.23
CA VAL A 983 24.73 -5.23 -38.59
C VAL A 983 24.59 -4.19 -39.70
N ALA A 984 24.13 -4.63 -40.87
CA ALA A 984 23.75 -3.72 -41.94
C ALA A 984 22.42 -3.05 -41.60
N ALA A 985 22.35 -1.72 -41.76
CA ALA A 985 21.11 -0.98 -41.64
C ALA A 985 20.14 -1.31 -42.79
N GLN A 986 18.92 -0.78 -42.72
CA GLN A 986 17.90 -0.99 -43.74
C GLN A 986 18.34 -0.49 -45.13
N ASP A 987 19.17 0.55 -45.18
CA ASP A 987 19.74 1.12 -46.42
C ASP A 987 20.86 0.26 -47.05
N LEU A 988 21.24 -0.86 -46.41
CA LEU A 988 22.34 -1.77 -46.79
C LEU A 988 23.75 -1.18 -46.80
N HIS A 989 23.89 0.15 -46.81
CA HIS A 989 25.15 0.87 -46.92
C HIS A 989 25.70 1.24 -45.54
N THR A 990 24.83 1.66 -44.62
CA THR A 990 25.19 1.97 -43.25
C THR A 990 25.46 0.69 -42.48
N LYS A 991 26.60 0.62 -41.79
CA LYS A 991 27.01 -0.55 -41.02
C LYS A 991 27.27 -0.15 -39.58
N HIS A 992 26.61 -0.85 -38.67
CA HIS A 992 26.75 -0.68 -37.24
C HIS A 992 27.55 -1.82 -36.63
N LYS A 993 28.30 -1.51 -35.57
CA LYS A 993 28.97 -2.51 -34.74
C LYS A 993 28.14 -2.67 -33.47
N VAL A 994 27.49 -3.82 -33.31
CA VAL A 994 26.58 -4.10 -32.20
C VAL A 994 27.21 -5.11 -31.26
N PHE A 995 27.40 -4.73 -29.99
CA PHE A 995 27.85 -5.65 -28.95
C PHE A 995 26.64 -6.30 -28.29
N THR A 996 26.57 -7.63 -28.31
CA THR A 996 25.51 -8.40 -27.64
C THR A 996 25.94 -9.85 -27.42
N GLY A 997 25.24 -10.56 -26.54
CA GLY A 997 25.36 -12.00 -26.37
C GLY A 997 24.50 -12.73 -27.40
N ASN A 998 25.10 -13.65 -28.15
CA ASN A 998 24.39 -14.52 -29.10
C ASN A 998 24.96 -15.93 -28.95
N GLY A 999 24.22 -16.82 -28.28
CA GLY A 999 24.69 -18.14 -27.84
C GLY A 999 25.18 -19.05 -28.97
N ILE A 1000 24.58 -18.95 -30.17
CA ILE A 1000 25.02 -19.75 -31.31
C ILE A 1000 26.32 -19.19 -31.89
N LEU A 1001 26.34 -17.90 -32.25
CA LEU A 1001 27.54 -17.30 -32.83
C LEU A 1001 28.71 -17.31 -31.82
N SER A 1002 28.45 -17.02 -30.54
CA SER A 1002 29.43 -17.12 -29.44
C SER A 1002 30.17 -18.46 -29.47
N SER A 1003 29.39 -19.53 -29.48
CA SER A 1003 29.84 -20.92 -29.49
C SER A 1003 30.64 -21.28 -30.73
N LEU A 1004 30.21 -20.85 -31.93
CA LEU A 1004 30.95 -21.13 -33.16
C LEU A 1004 32.36 -20.55 -33.16
N TYR A 1005 32.56 -19.36 -32.56
CA TYR A 1005 33.91 -18.81 -32.40
C TYR A 1005 34.73 -19.58 -31.35
N THR A 1006 34.10 -20.06 -30.27
CA THR A 1006 34.78 -20.96 -29.32
C THR A 1006 35.24 -22.24 -30.01
N ILE A 1007 34.35 -22.90 -30.77
CA ILE A 1007 34.65 -24.09 -31.56
C ILE A 1007 35.76 -23.80 -32.58
N SER A 1008 35.68 -22.68 -33.30
CA SER A 1008 36.73 -22.27 -34.25
C SER A 1008 38.09 -22.07 -33.56
N ALA A 1009 38.12 -21.38 -32.42
CA ALA A 1009 39.34 -21.14 -31.66
C ALA A 1009 40.02 -22.45 -31.24
N ILE A 1010 39.23 -23.40 -30.73
CA ILE A 1010 39.72 -24.70 -30.25
C ILE A 1010 40.13 -25.61 -31.41
N THR A 1011 39.30 -25.74 -32.45
CA THR A 1011 39.63 -26.56 -33.64
C THR A 1011 40.87 -26.02 -34.35
N SER A 1012 41.04 -24.69 -34.42
CA SER A 1012 42.24 -24.07 -34.96
C SER A 1012 43.47 -24.29 -34.07
N ALA A 1013 43.32 -24.37 -32.74
CA ALA A 1013 44.40 -24.76 -31.84
C ALA A 1013 44.80 -26.24 -32.03
N LEU A 1014 43.82 -27.15 -32.15
CA LEU A 1014 44.07 -28.58 -32.42
C LEU A 1014 44.86 -28.80 -33.72
N GLN A 1015 44.71 -27.95 -34.73
CA GLN A 1015 45.34 -28.14 -36.04
C GLN A 1015 46.73 -27.51 -36.22
N ARG A 1016 47.18 -26.63 -35.31
CA ARG A 1016 48.43 -25.87 -35.51
C ARG A 1016 49.70 -26.69 -35.31
N GLU A 1017 49.74 -27.57 -34.32
CA GLU A 1017 50.89 -28.43 -34.03
C GLU A 1017 50.70 -29.80 -34.71
N LYS A 1018 50.82 -29.89 -36.03
CA LYS A 1018 50.58 -31.17 -36.76
C LYS A 1018 51.55 -32.29 -36.39
N GLU A 1019 52.73 -31.95 -35.86
CA GLU A 1019 53.76 -32.90 -35.42
C GLU A 1019 53.48 -33.50 -34.03
N THR A 1020 52.62 -32.85 -33.23
CA THR A 1020 52.21 -33.34 -31.91
C THR A 1020 51.03 -34.32 -32.04
N PRO A 1021 51.08 -35.50 -31.38
CA PRO A 1021 49.98 -36.46 -31.40
C PRO A 1021 48.63 -35.82 -31.02
N VAL A 1022 47.54 -36.28 -31.66
CA VAL A 1022 46.17 -35.77 -31.40
C VAL A 1022 45.82 -35.89 -29.91
N SER A 1023 46.19 -37.00 -29.26
CA SER A 1023 45.96 -37.23 -27.82
C SER A 1023 46.60 -36.17 -26.93
N GLU A 1024 47.84 -35.79 -27.22
CA GLU A 1024 48.59 -34.80 -26.44
C GLU A 1024 48.06 -33.38 -26.68
N ARG A 1025 47.63 -33.07 -27.91
CA ARG A 1025 46.94 -31.80 -28.21
C ARG A 1025 45.59 -31.69 -27.51
N PHE A 1026 44.81 -32.77 -27.47
CA PHE A 1026 43.57 -32.82 -26.69
C PHE A 1026 43.86 -32.59 -25.20
N ALA A 1027 44.85 -33.27 -24.62
CA ALA A 1027 45.21 -33.10 -23.21
C ALA A 1027 45.58 -31.63 -22.87
N LYS A 1028 46.34 -30.95 -23.74
CA LYS A 1028 46.66 -29.52 -23.56
C LYS A 1028 45.43 -28.61 -23.62
N ILE A 1029 44.49 -28.92 -24.51
CA ILE A 1029 43.28 -28.10 -24.68
C ILE A 1029 42.35 -28.31 -23.50
N LEU A 1030 42.02 -29.55 -23.15
CA LEU A 1030 41.01 -29.88 -22.15
C LEU A 1030 41.35 -29.45 -20.71
N SER A 1031 42.55 -28.91 -20.47
CA SER A 1031 42.99 -28.43 -19.16
C SER A 1031 43.78 -27.12 -19.31
N PRO A 1032 43.15 -26.01 -19.76
CA PRO A 1032 43.86 -24.76 -20.03
C PRO A 1032 44.39 -24.09 -18.75
N TYR A 1033 43.77 -24.40 -17.60
CA TYR A 1033 44.15 -23.93 -16.27
C TYR A 1033 43.61 -24.87 -15.18
N GLN A 1034 44.00 -24.63 -13.93
CA GLN A 1034 43.54 -25.44 -12.80
C GLN A 1034 42.02 -25.33 -12.61
N ILE A 1035 41.39 -26.44 -12.19
CA ILE A 1035 39.95 -26.48 -11.91
C ILE A 1035 39.62 -25.47 -10.79
N PRO A 1036 38.69 -24.53 -11.01
CA PRO A 1036 38.26 -23.59 -9.99
C PRO A 1036 37.66 -24.26 -8.75
N TYR A 1037 37.94 -23.68 -7.58
CA TYR A 1037 37.30 -24.04 -6.31
C TYR A 1037 36.65 -22.81 -5.69
N ASN A 1038 35.33 -22.87 -5.52
CA ASN A 1038 34.54 -21.78 -4.93
C ASN A 1038 33.83 -22.27 -3.67
N ASP A 1039 33.70 -21.42 -2.65
CA ASP A 1039 32.81 -21.65 -1.50
C ASP A 1039 31.86 -20.47 -1.33
N ILE A 1040 30.66 -20.74 -0.82
CA ILE A 1040 29.61 -19.73 -0.74
C ILE A 1040 28.96 -19.78 0.64
N LEU A 1041 28.80 -18.60 1.22
CA LEU A 1041 28.02 -18.36 2.42
C LEU A 1041 26.74 -17.64 2.03
N TYR A 1042 25.61 -18.34 2.10
CA TYR A 1042 24.30 -17.71 2.00
C TYR A 1042 23.69 -17.46 3.38
N ILE A 1043 22.93 -16.37 3.48
CA ILE A 1043 22.06 -16.04 4.60
C ILE A 1043 20.71 -15.67 3.98
N TYR A 1044 19.66 -16.45 4.27
CA TYR A 1044 18.32 -16.24 3.71
C TYR A 1044 17.43 -15.40 4.64
N PHE A 1045 16.34 -14.86 4.10
CA PHE A 1045 15.32 -14.11 4.84
C PHE A 1045 15.90 -12.89 5.56
N VAL A 1046 16.67 -12.10 4.82
CA VAL A 1046 17.45 -10.98 5.35
C VAL A 1046 16.73 -9.64 5.15
N ASN A 1047 16.99 -8.69 6.04
CA ASN A 1047 16.70 -7.28 5.81
C ASN A 1047 17.83 -6.67 4.98
N LYS A 1048 17.66 -6.68 3.65
CA LYS A 1048 18.66 -6.14 2.70
C LYS A 1048 19.01 -4.66 2.95
N LYS A 1049 18.12 -3.88 3.59
CA LYS A 1049 18.35 -2.46 3.89
C LYS A 1049 19.46 -2.24 4.93
N LEU A 1050 19.85 -3.27 5.67
CA LEU A 1050 20.94 -3.23 6.63
C LEU A 1050 22.33 -3.30 5.96
N TRP A 1051 22.40 -3.72 4.71
CA TRP A 1051 23.64 -3.81 3.95
C TRP A 1051 23.81 -2.59 3.05
N TYR A 1052 24.80 -1.77 3.39
CA TYR A 1052 25.27 -0.66 2.56
C TYR A 1052 26.75 -0.40 2.84
N ARG A 1053 27.43 0.26 1.90
CA ARG A 1053 28.84 0.68 2.05
C ARG A 1053 29.05 1.38 3.40
N ASN A 1054 30.04 0.92 4.16
CA ASN A 1054 30.39 1.43 5.50
C ASN A 1054 29.32 1.19 6.61
N SER A 1055 28.28 0.40 6.36
CA SER A 1055 27.40 -0.10 7.43
C SER A 1055 28.19 -0.92 8.45
N GLU A 1056 27.62 -1.13 9.64
CA GLU A 1056 28.24 -1.95 10.68
C GLU A 1056 28.54 -3.37 10.16
N LEU A 1057 27.59 -4.00 9.46
CA LEU A 1057 27.77 -5.31 8.82
C LEU A 1057 28.87 -5.30 7.76
N TRP A 1058 28.97 -4.21 6.99
CA TRP A 1058 30.03 -4.04 6.00
C TRP A 1058 31.41 -4.00 6.65
N GLN A 1059 31.58 -3.18 7.69
CA GLN A 1059 32.86 -3.05 8.40
C GLN A 1059 33.26 -4.36 9.07
N GLN A 1060 32.32 -5.11 9.64
CA GLN A 1060 32.60 -6.43 10.22
C GLN A 1060 33.24 -7.40 9.21
N ILE A 1061 32.69 -7.47 7.98
CA ILE A 1061 33.25 -8.34 6.93
C ILE A 1061 34.60 -7.79 6.45
N HIS A 1062 34.66 -6.48 6.20
CA HIS A 1062 35.86 -5.79 5.73
C HIS A 1062 37.05 -6.01 6.67
N ASP A 1063 36.87 -5.75 7.97
CA ASP A 1063 37.91 -5.84 8.99
C ASP A 1063 38.35 -7.29 9.21
N PHE A 1064 37.40 -8.24 9.23
CA PHE A 1064 37.72 -9.66 9.31
C PHE A 1064 38.60 -10.10 8.14
N LEU A 1065 38.19 -9.81 6.90
CA LEU A 1065 38.94 -10.22 5.72
C LEU A 1065 40.32 -9.57 5.69
N THR A 1066 40.41 -8.28 6.00
CA THR A 1066 41.68 -7.55 6.05
C THR A 1066 42.66 -8.23 7.02
N LYS A 1067 42.22 -8.55 8.23
CA LYS A 1067 43.05 -9.22 9.25
C LYS A 1067 43.37 -10.67 8.90
N ALA A 1068 42.41 -11.42 8.33
CA ALA A 1068 42.58 -12.82 8.00
C ALA A 1068 43.52 -13.06 6.80
N CYS A 1069 43.79 -12.04 6.00
CA CYS A 1069 44.64 -12.12 4.81
C CYS A 1069 46.10 -11.73 5.05
N GLU A 1070 46.49 -11.21 6.22
CA GLU A 1070 47.89 -10.85 6.49
C GLU A 1070 48.84 -12.07 6.42
N PRO A 1071 50.02 -11.99 5.77
CA PRO A 1071 50.67 -10.78 5.22
C PRO A 1071 50.35 -10.49 3.73
N ASN A 1072 49.41 -11.18 3.10
CA ASN A 1072 49.06 -10.95 1.69
C ASN A 1072 48.36 -9.59 1.50
N LEU A 1073 48.49 -9.01 0.31
CA LEU A 1073 47.86 -7.73 0.00
C LEU A 1073 46.39 -7.96 -0.38
N LEU A 1074 45.47 -7.51 0.48
CA LEU A 1074 44.04 -7.47 0.18
C LEU A 1074 43.68 -6.13 -0.44
N GLN A 1075 43.32 -6.13 -1.72
CA GLN A 1075 42.91 -4.92 -2.44
C GLN A 1075 41.39 -4.91 -2.63
N GLU A 1076 40.74 -3.84 -2.15
CA GLU A 1076 39.33 -3.58 -2.44
C GLU A 1076 39.16 -3.02 -3.86
N VAL A 1077 38.17 -3.52 -4.59
CA VAL A 1077 37.73 -2.97 -5.88
C VAL A 1077 36.44 -2.18 -5.70
N PHE A 1078 36.49 -0.89 -6.01
CA PHE A 1078 35.33 -0.02 -5.92
C PHE A 1078 34.62 0.13 -7.27
N PHE A 1079 33.31 -0.15 -7.28
CA PHE A 1079 32.44 0.02 -8.45
C PHE A 1079 31.52 1.23 -8.24
N LYS A 1080 31.56 2.23 -9.12
CA LYS A 1080 30.78 3.48 -8.94
C LYS A 1080 29.28 3.24 -9.09
N GLU A 1081 28.90 2.30 -9.94
CA GLU A 1081 27.50 1.98 -10.26
C GLU A 1081 26.90 0.90 -9.35
N GLU A 1082 27.72 0.19 -8.57
CA GLU A 1082 27.31 -0.93 -7.70
C GLU A 1082 28.02 -0.80 -6.33
N LYS A 1083 27.90 0.37 -5.69
CA LYS A 1083 28.67 0.72 -4.47
C LYS A 1083 28.45 -0.18 -3.26
N ASP A 1084 27.32 -0.91 -3.23
CA ASP A 1084 27.00 -1.86 -2.17
C ASP A 1084 27.42 -3.30 -2.53
N THR A 1085 28.20 -3.46 -3.59
CA THR A 1085 28.95 -4.69 -3.87
C THR A 1085 30.33 -4.57 -3.22
N LEU A 1086 30.58 -5.37 -2.19
CA LEU A 1086 31.93 -5.51 -1.62
C LEU A 1086 32.69 -6.54 -2.45
N TYR A 1087 33.82 -6.13 -3.04
CA TYR A 1087 34.68 -7.04 -3.79
C TYR A 1087 36.16 -6.85 -3.43
N PHE A 1088 36.81 -7.95 -3.08
CA PHE A 1088 38.22 -7.99 -2.76
C PHE A 1088 38.99 -8.91 -3.70
N VAL A 1089 40.24 -8.53 -3.99
CA VAL A 1089 41.24 -9.36 -4.64
C VAL A 1089 42.41 -9.53 -3.68
N CYS A 1090 42.76 -10.77 -3.33
CA CYS A 1090 43.95 -11.07 -2.54
C CYS A 1090 45.12 -11.39 -3.48
N LEU A 1091 46.19 -10.61 -3.38
CA LEU A 1091 47.40 -10.74 -4.18
C LEU A 1091 48.53 -11.35 -3.35
N ASP A 1092 49.27 -12.27 -3.95
CA ASP A 1092 50.54 -12.75 -3.38
C ASP A 1092 51.69 -11.77 -3.64
N GLN A 1093 52.89 -12.10 -3.14
CA GLN A 1093 54.10 -11.29 -3.32
C GLN A 1093 54.56 -11.17 -4.79
N SER A 1094 54.02 -11.99 -5.69
CA SER A 1094 54.30 -11.98 -7.13
C SER A 1094 53.25 -11.21 -7.95
N GLU A 1095 52.32 -10.53 -7.27
CA GLU A 1095 51.16 -9.85 -7.87
C GLU A 1095 50.19 -10.80 -8.62
N SER A 1096 50.21 -12.10 -8.29
CA SER A 1096 49.22 -13.07 -8.78
C SER A 1096 48.00 -13.11 -7.86
N ILE A 1097 46.81 -13.34 -8.42
CA ILE A 1097 45.58 -13.41 -7.62
C ILE A 1097 45.49 -14.77 -6.95
N LEU A 1098 45.47 -14.82 -5.61
CA LEU A 1098 45.27 -16.04 -4.84
C LEU A 1098 43.79 -16.43 -4.76
N PHE A 1099 42.95 -15.44 -4.44
CA PHE A 1099 41.51 -15.58 -4.40
C PHE A 1099 40.82 -14.21 -4.50
N SER A 1100 39.52 -14.22 -4.76
CA SER A 1100 38.65 -13.06 -4.63
C SER A 1100 37.45 -13.34 -3.75
N VAL A 1101 36.88 -12.28 -3.16
CA VAL A 1101 35.69 -12.38 -2.29
C VAL A 1101 34.66 -11.37 -2.75
N LEU A 1102 33.43 -11.83 -2.98
CA LEU A 1102 32.28 -11.03 -3.38
C LEU A 1102 31.21 -11.11 -2.31
N ALA A 1103 30.82 -9.98 -1.70
CA ALA A 1103 29.70 -9.91 -0.77
C ALA A 1103 28.64 -8.92 -1.25
N ARG A 1104 27.41 -9.42 -1.45
CA ARG A 1104 26.26 -8.60 -1.87
C ARG A 1104 24.91 -9.27 -1.58
N PRO A 1105 23.82 -8.48 -1.47
CA PRO A 1105 22.46 -9.00 -1.53
C PRO A 1105 22.14 -9.58 -2.92
N SER A 1106 21.31 -10.63 -2.95
CA SER A 1106 20.71 -11.15 -4.19
C SER A 1106 19.66 -10.17 -4.72
N GLY A 1107 19.60 -9.99 -6.03
CA GLY A 1107 18.57 -9.19 -6.69
C GLY A 1107 17.22 -9.90 -6.80
N THR A 1108 17.23 -11.23 -6.96
CA THR A 1108 16.04 -12.05 -7.26
C THR A 1108 15.46 -12.76 -6.04
N GLU A 1109 16.30 -13.10 -5.07
CA GLU A 1109 15.89 -13.88 -3.90
C GLU A 1109 16.12 -13.08 -2.62
N ASN A 1110 15.35 -13.36 -1.57
CA ASN A 1110 15.60 -12.78 -0.25
C ASN A 1110 16.80 -13.46 0.45
N LYS A 1111 18.01 -13.21 -0.06
CA LYS A 1111 19.25 -13.70 0.53
C LYS A 1111 20.40 -12.70 0.39
N PHE A 1112 21.36 -12.82 1.29
CA PHE A 1112 22.69 -12.21 1.21
C PHE A 1112 23.72 -13.30 0.94
N GLY A 1113 24.69 -13.02 0.07
CA GLY A 1113 25.72 -13.98 -0.31
C GLY A 1113 27.12 -13.41 -0.12
N ILE A 1114 28.02 -14.21 0.46
CA ILE A 1114 29.46 -14.02 0.38
C ILE A 1114 30.03 -15.19 -0.42
N LYS A 1115 30.60 -14.91 -1.58
CA LYS A 1115 31.20 -15.89 -2.49
C LYS A 1115 32.72 -15.74 -2.45
N PHE A 1116 33.42 -16.85 -2.30
CA PHE A 1116 34.86 -16.95 -2.34
C PHE A 1116 35.26 -17.69 -3.61
N PHE A 1117 36.16 -17.10 -4.40
CA PHE A 1117 36.62 -17.67 -5.67
C PHE A 1117 38.12 -17.91 -5.62
N GLY A 1118 38.58 -19.11 -5.94
CA GLY A 1118 40.00 -19.48 -5.91
C GLY A 1118 40.27 -20.82 -6.57
N ASP A 1119 41.35 -21.46 -6.15
CA ASP A 1119 41.67 -22.85 -6.49
C ASP A 1119 41.67 -23.75 -5.24
N SER A 1120 41.94 -25.04 -5.46
CA SER A 1120 41.90 -26.05 -4.39
C SER A 1120 42.84 -25.78 -3.20
N SER A 1121 43.88 -24.96 -3.37
CA SER A 1121 44.80 -24.55 -2.29
C SER A 1121 44.12 -23.67 -1.24
N GLN A 1122 43.04 -22.96 -1.59
CA GLN A 1122 42.34 -22.01 -0.71
C GLN A 1122 41.18 -22.66 0.06
N LYS A 1123 40.91 -23.94 -0.17
CA LYS A 1123 39.76 -24.67 0.39
C LYS A 1123 39.63 -24.55 1.91
N ASP A 1124 40.72 -24.74 2.64
CA ASP A 1124 40.71 -24.70 4.10
C ASP A 1124 40.48 -23.28 4.64
N PHE A 1125 41.00 -22.27 3.94
CA PHE A 1125 40.77 -20.86 4.29
C PHE A 1125 39.30 -20.49 4.08
N PHE A 1126 38.72 -20.83 2.93
CA PHE A 1126 37.30 -20.54 2.64
C PHE A 1126 36.36 -21.22 3.65
N ALA A 1127 36.61 -22.50 3.97
CA ALA A 1127 35.81 -23.21 4.96
C ALA A 1127 35.86 -22.54 6.35
N LYS A 1128 37.05 -22.13 6.81
CA LYS A 1128 37.21 -21.41 8.09
C LYS A 1128 36.54 -20.03 8.07
N ALA A 1129 36.69 -19.28 6.98
CA ALA A 1129 36.10 -17.96 6.83
C ALA A 1129 34.56 -18.03 6.86
N THR A 1130 33.96 -18.99 6.15
CA THR A 1130 32.49 -19.14 6.11
C THR A 1130 31.90 -19.56 7.45
N GLU A 1131 32.56 -20.47 8.20
CA GLU A 1131 32.11 -20.85 9.54
C GLU A 1131 32.23 -19.70 10.55
N PHE A 1132 33.26 -18.86 10.44
CA PHE A 1132 33.46 -17.72 11.33
C PHE A 1132 32.48 -16.57 11.07
N LEU A 1133 32.29 -16.21 9.79
CA LEU A 1133 31.45 -15.07 9.39
C LEU A 1133 29.95 -15.31 9.59
N PHE A 1134 29.49 -16.57 9.44
CA PHE A 1134 28.05 -16.87 9.52
C PHE A 1134 27.34 -16.36 10.79
N PRO A 1135 27.76 -16.73 12.01
CA PRO A 1135 27.02 -16.32 13.22
C PRO A 1135 27.05 -14.80 13.46
N GLN A 1136 28.11 -14.11 13.04
CA GLN A 1136 28.26 -12.66 13.22
C GLN A 1136 27.28 -11.87 12.34
N ILE A 1137 27.12 -12.30 11.10
CA ILE A 1137 26.29 -11.59 10.12
C ILE A 1137 24.84 -12.04 10.22
N ALA A 1138 24.59 -13.35 10.31
CA ALA A 1138 23.24 -13.91 10.18
C ALA A 1138 22.30 -13.38 11.25
N LYS A 1139 22.74 -13.29 12.51
CA LYS A 1139 21.89 -12.83 13.63
C LYS A 1139 21.44 -11.38 13.46
N SER A 1140 22.33 -10.53 12.96
CA SER A 1140 22.11 -9.10 12.77
C SER A 1140 21.34 -8.77 11.48
N MET A 1141 21.42 -9.64 10.46
CA MET A 1141 20.86 -9.36 9.13
C MET A 1141 19.45 -9.94 8.90
N LYS A 1142 18.95 -10.86 9.73
CA LYS A 1142 17.63 -11.50 9.55
C LYS A 1142 16.46 -10.51 9.69
N GLU A 1143 15.44 -10.66 8.84
CA GLU A 1143 14.21 -9.85 8.89
C GLU A 1143 13.20 -10.48 9.86
N SER A 1144 13.23 -10.04 11.12
CA SER A 1144 12.43 -10.62 12.21
C SER A 1144 10.91 -10.53 12.02
N LYS A 1145 10.42 -9.61 11.18
CA LYS A 1145 8.99 -9.48 10.86
C LYS A 1145 8.52 -10.41 9.75
N SER A 1146 9.43 -11.05 9.01
CA SER A 1146 9.09 -11.96 7.91
C SER A 1146 8.60 -13.30 8.44
N ASN A 1147 7.45 -13.77 7.96
CA ASN A 1147 6.93 -15.10 8.29
C ASN A 1147 7.96 -16.20 7.94
N LEU A 1148 8.66 -16.07 6.81
CA LEU A 1148 9.70 -17.04 6.40
C LEU A 1148 10.82 -17.14 7.44
N CYS A 1149 11.25 -16.00 8.00
CA CYS A 1149 12.29 -15.97 9.03
C CYS A 1149 11.79 -16.57 10.35
N GLN A 1150 10.55 -16.28 10.74
CA GLN A 1150 9.95 -16.82 11.96
C GLN A 1150 9.74 -18.34 11.86
N ASP A 1151 9.28 -18.82 10.71
CA ASP A 1151 9.04 -20.24 10.47
C ASP A 1151 10.33 -21.03 10.29
N GLU A 1152 11.37 -20.46 9.66
CA GLU A 1152 12.73 -21.01 9.68
C GLU A 1152 13.23 -21.24 11.11
N GLN A 1153 13.05 -20.24 11.99
CA GLN A 1153 13.46 -20.33 13.39
C GLN A 1153 12.63 -21.39 14.15
N LYS A 1154 11.32 -21.49 13.90
CA LYS A 1154 10.46 -22.55 14.48
C LYS A 1154 10.93 -23.94 14.07
N ILE A 1155 11.22 -24.16 12.78
CA ILE A 1155 11.75 -25.43 12.27
C ILE A 1155 13.08 -25.74 12.95
N LEU A 1156 14.02 -24.79 13.01
CA LEU A 1156 15.33 -25.02 13.65
C LEU A 1156 15.21 -25.37 15.13
N GLN A 1157 14.35 -24.69 15.88
CA GLN A 1157 14.08 -25.00 17.29
C GLN A 1157 13.47 -26.40 17.44
N TYR A 1158 12.59 -26.80 16.52
CA TYR A 1158 12.01 -28.14 16.51
C TYR A 1158 13.06 -29.22 16.22
N LEU A 1159 13.93 -28.98 15.24
CA LEU A 1159 15.04 -29.87 14.91
C LEU A 1159 16.04 -29.96 16.07
N LEU A 1160 16.30 -28.87 16.80
CA LEU A 1160 17.16 -28.87 17.99
C LEU A 1160 16.59 -29.75 19.10
N LYS A 1161 15.27 -29.69 19.34
CA LYS A 1161 14.57 -30.57 20.30
C LYS A 1161 14.60 -32.06 19.89
N ASN A 1162 14.81 -32.34 18.60
CA ASN A 1162 14.84 -33.69 18.02
C ASN A 1162 16.23 -34.07 17.47
N GLU A 1163 17.32 -33.51 18.00
CA GLU A 1163 18.66 -33.59 17.38
C GLU A 1163 19.21 -35.01 17.17
N THR A 1164 18.68 -36.00 17.90
CA THR A 1164 19.09 -37.41 17.83
C THR A 1164 18.54 -38.14 16.60
N ARG A 1165 17.52 -37.60 15.91
CA ARG A 1165 16.89 -38.22 14.73
C ARG A 1165 16.76 -37.25 13.55
N SER A 1166 16.49 -37.78 12.36
CA SER A 1166 16.00 -36.99 11.23
C SER A 1166 14.49 -36.83 11.32
N VAL A 1167 13.98 -35.64 10.97
CA VAL A 1167 12.56 -35.28 11.06
C VAL A 1167 11.95 -35.25 9.65
N LEU A 1168 10.78 -35.85 9.47
CA LEU A 1168 10.09 -35.91 8.16
C LEU A 1168 9.58 -34.52 7.75
N LEU A 1169 9.61 -34.21 6.46
CA LEU A 1169 9.06 -32.94 5.95
C LEU A 1169 7.57 -32.77 6.30
N GLU A 1170 6.77 -33.83 6.25
CA GLU A 1170 5.35 -33.78 6.63
C GLU A 1170 5.13 -33.44 8.11
N GLU A 1171 6.05 -33.85 8.99
CA GLU A 1171 6.00 -33.49 10.41
C GLU A 1171 6.24 -31.98 10.60
N LEU A 1172 7.13 -31.39 9.80
CA LEU A 1172 7.45 -29.97 9.81
C LEU A 1172 6.37 -29.11 9.14
N LYS A 1173 5.70 -29.60 8.09
CA LYS A 1173 4.53 -28.93 7.51
C LYS A 1173 3.40 -28.83 8.52
N ASN A 1174 3.11 -29.91 9.25
CA ASN A 1174 2.11 -29.93 10.29
C ASN A 1174 2.46 -28.97 11.45
N LEU A 1175 3.74 -28.85 11.82
CA LEU A 1175 4.21 -27.88 12.80
C LEU A 1175 3.83 -26.44 12.41
N LEU A 1176 3.89 -26.12 11.12
CA LEU A 1176 3.57 -24.79 10.59
C LEU A 1176 2.09 -24.61 10.20
N GLN A 1177 1.26 -25.65 10.33
CA GLN A 1177 -0.17 -25.65 9.97
C GLN A 1177 -0.42 -25.30 8.49
N LEU A 1178 0.47 -25.73 7.60
CA LEU A 1178 0.35 -25.50 6.15
C LEU A 1178 -0.54 -26.58 5.51
N SER A 1179 -1.34 -26.21 4.51
CA SER A 1179 -2.13 -27.16 3.70
C SER A 1179 -1.34 -27.68 2.50
N ASP A 1180 -1.85 -28.71 1.82
CA ASP A 1180 -1.22 -29.30 0.63
C ASP A 1180 -1.43 -28.50 -0.67
N SER A 1181 -1.71 -27.19 -0.56
CA SER A 1181 -1.79 -26.31 -1.73
C SER A 1181 -0.42 -26.13 -2.41
N SER A 1182 -0.40 -25.88 -3.73
CA SER A 1182 0.85 -25.68 -4.47
C SER A 1182 1.66 -24.48 -3.96
N SER A 1183 0.98 -23.39 -3.55
CA SER A 1183 1.61 -22.18 -3.02
C SER A 1183 2.25 -22.41 -1.65
N GLU A 1184 1.58 -23.10 -0.74
CA GLU A 1184 2.12 -23.37 0.60
C GLU A 1184 3.21 -24.44 0.56
N ASN A 1185 3.13 -25.40 -0.37
CA ASN A 1185 4.21 -26.33 -0.64
C ASN A 1185 5.47 -25.60 -1.15
N ALA A 1186 5.33 -24.65 -2.08
CA ALA A 1186 6.46 -23.84 -2.55
C ALA A 1186 7.05 -22.96 -1.44
N TYR A 1187 6.19 -22.34 -0.63
CA TYR A 1187 6.58 -21.57 0.56
C TYR A 1187 7.40 -22.43 1.54
N PHE A 1188 6.90 -23.62 1.88
CA PHE A 1188 7.56 -24.55 2.77
C PHE A 1188 8.90 -25.02 2.22
N MET A 1189 8.94 -25.42 0.94
CA MET A 1189 10.15 -25.89 0.30
C MET A 1189 11.22 -24.80 0.21
N THR A 1190 10.82 -23.52 0.08
CA THR A 1190 11.77 -22.39 0.16
C THR A 1190 12.52 -22.37 1.49
N ILE A 1191 11.84 -22.66 2.61
CA ILE A 1191 12.46 -22.73 3.94
C ILE A 1191 13.37 -23.96 4.05
N VAL A 1192 12.90 -25.12 3.57
CA VAL A 1192 13.68 -26.37 3.57
C VAL A 1192 14.99 -26.22 2.78
N GLU A 1193 14.90 -25.65 1.58
CA GLU A 1193 16.05 -25.38 0.72
C GLU A 1193 17.00 -24.38 1.36
N ALA A 1194 16.49 -23.30 1.95
CA ALA A 1194 17.30 -22.31 2.66
C ALA A 1194 18.08 -22.94 3.83
N LEU A 1195 17.47 -23.85 4.60
CA LEU A 1195 18.11 -24.52 5.73
C LEU A 1195 19.18 -25.54 5.31
N SER A 1196 19.04 -26.10 4.12
CA SER A 1196 19.85 -27.22 3.63
C SER A 1196 21.36 -26.95 3.61
N ASP A 1197 22.11 -28.05 3.47
CA ASP A 1197 23.57 -28.07 3.32
C ASP A 1197 24.07 -27.49 1.99
N LYS A 1198 23.18 -27.28 1.02
CA LYS A 1198 23.48 -26.54 -0.21
C LYS A 1198 23.42 -25.03 -0.05
N CYS A 1199 22.72 -24.55 0.99
CA CYS A 1199 22.44 -23.14 1.21
C CYS A 1199 23.13 -22.64 2.49
N GLN A 1200 22.39 -22.52 3.61
CA GLN A 1200 22.94 -21.96 4.85
C GLN A 1200 23.78 -22.95 5.65
N LYS A 1201 23.75 -24.25 5.31
CA LYS A 1201 24.43 -25.34 6.04
C LYS A 1201 23.93 -25.52 7.48
N MET A 1202 22.68 -25.14 7.76
CA MET A 1202 22.08 -25.20 9.11
C MET A 1202 21.45 -26.57 9.42
N ALA A 1203 20.97 -27.26 8.40
CA ALA A 1203 20.42 -28.61 8.48
C ALA A 1203 20.90 -29.45 7.28
N PHE A 1204 20.93 -30.78 7.44
CA PHE A 1204 21.14 -31.74 6.36
C PHE A 1204 19.78 -32.14 5.77
N TYR A 1205 19.65 -32.11 4.44
CA TYR A 1205 18.43 -32.45 3.72
C TYR A 1205 18.68 -33.59 2.73
N ASP A 1206 17.97 -34.71 2.87
CA ASP A 1206 18.13 -35.91 2.02
C ASP A 1206 17.04 -36.06 0.94
N GLY A 1207 16.18 -35.06 0.77
CA GLY A 1207 15.00 -35.12 -0.10
C GLY A 1207 13.69 -35.38 0.65
N LYS A 1208 13.73 -36.00 1.83
CA LYS A 1208 12.53 -36.40 2.61
C LYS A 1208 12.58 -35.97 4.08
N THR A 1209 13.76 -35.76 4.64
CA THR A 1209 13.97 -35.46 6.05
C THR A 1209 14.97 -34.34 6.26
N LEU A 1210 14.84 -33.63 7.40
CA LEU A 1210 15.80 -32.64 7.87
C LEU A 1210 16.44 -33.07 9.19
N LYS A 1211 17.75 -32.81 9.33
CA LYS A 1211 18.50 -33.01 10.59
C LYS A 1211 19.39 -31.80 10.89
N ILE A 1212 19.30 -31.24 12.10
CA ILE A 1212 20.07 -30.05 12.50
C ILE A 1212 21.59 -30.30 12.46
N LYS A 1213 22.36 -29.32 11.98
CA LYS A 1213 23.84 -29.33 11.94
C LYS A 1213 24.44 -28.37 12.98
N PRO A 1214 25.73 -28.48 13.32
CA PRO A 1214 26.38 -27.60 14.31
C PRO A 1214 26.16 -26.10 14.06
N ARG A 1215 26.19 -25.66 12.79
CA ARG A 1215 25.91 -24.27 12.41
C ARG A 1215 24.48 -23.83 12.76
N GLY A 1216 23.49 -24.70 12.57
CA GLY A 1216 22.11 -24.46 12.99
C GLY A 1216 21.98 -24.35 14.52
N LYS A 1217 22.73 -25.16 15.27
CA LYS A 1217 22.80 -25.06 16.74
C LYS A 1217 23.42 -23.72 17.18
N SER A 1218 24.54 -23.34 16.56
CA SER A 1218 25.25 -22.09 16.86
C SER A 1218 24.42 -20.84 16.55
N PHE A 1219 23.54 -20.90 15.54
CA PHE A 1219 22.65 -19.78 15.22
C PHE A 1219 21.54 -19.57 16.25
N LEU A 1220 21.09 -20.65 16.91
CA LEU A 1220 20.08 -20.58 17.96
C LEU A 1220 20.63 -20.17 19.34
N ALA A 1221 21.95 -20.26 19.53
CA ALA A 1221 22.64 -19.80 20.74
C ALA A 1221 22.81 -18.27 20.75
#